data_AF-A0A0Q7BX52-F1
#
_entry.id   AF-A0A0Q7BX52-F1
#
_cell.length_a   1.000
_cell.length_b   1.000
_cell.length_c   1.000
_cell.angle_alpha   90.00
_cell.angle_beta   90.00
_cell.angle_gamma   90.00
#
_symmetry.space_group_name_H-M   'P 1'
#
loop_
_entity.id
_entity.type
_entity.pdbx_description
1 polymer ?
#
loop_
_entity_poly.entity_id
_entity_poly.type
_entity_poly.pdbx_seq_one_letter_code
_entity_poly.pdbx_strand_id
1 'polypeptide(L)'
;MPRPLVRVSRAAVVLAFVAPVLALLPAATVAADAAGVTPTVADGPHLYASTYLYTGTQQTFTVPEGVSAVQVKAVGAAGGDAGGSPGGRGAEVTGTLAVTTGQTLYLWVGGQGGSSGLSGARGWNGGGRGGQSDTAGGGGGGASDVRTCPAAVQGCDSISSRVLVAAGGGGAGAGGTIPGGDAGQAGSSPSGPRGTAGGGGAGTASAGGAGGVAAPSDSSEYAGYGEAGTLTTGGDSIRIGGYISYAGGGGGGGGVYGGGGGALLRFYGGGGGGGSSLVPAGGAATVSDRGTAASITVSYDLGPVTEMRVRAADGVLVATGADTRVLTATARTEGGARIPGLDVDFSSTDPGQSFGPVTDNADGTYSVTLRSSTTVGTATVTATAAGSTSANDVLGTLDVATEGYTVSVATVAKTLVATAHDTATVTATAESTSGKKLTGLSVSFVSTDAGQSFGTVSAGGGGTYSATLTGSATPGTATVTPVVTGAGAPTLTGTSVATEGYTVSIATVTKTLVATGHDSATVTATAESTSGKKLTGLSVSFASTDAGQSFGTVSAGAGGTYSATLTGSATPGTATVTPVVTGAGAPTLTGTSVATEGYTVVVGSPVRSLVATGWDVLTMTAQVETASGRALPGLDLSFGTTDPEQAVGPVTDHGDGAYSAVLTGSTDVGSATVTAIVTGAGSPVVTNATVVTEGYSITVLPMAEHLTATGTATRVVMARAQTASGQPVPDLDVLFSSTDGGHRFGSVSDRGDGTYSARLTGSTTAGTASISARVIGAGSPATVPADLVSDAYLAPGLTATVSAATPARNGWYRSPVTVTFACTGTMLPTTACPAATVLSGNGARQVVTRSVTDSLGATGSATSAPVSIDLTKPTVKVTGAKNGKAYAKAPRLTCKATDALSGVASCAITTKKSRSAKGTLVRWTAVALDRAGNSASVKGSYTIRKPARRR
;
A
#
# COMPACT_ATOMS: atom_id res chain seq x y z
N MET A 1 52.58 -9.67 -11.20
CA MET A 1 52.31 -11.06 -11.64
C MET A 1 51.14 -11.06 -12.63
N PRO A 2 50.93 -12.10 -13.45
CA PRO A 2 50.47 -11.90 -14.84
C PRO A 2 48.97 -12.05 -15.11
N ARG A 3 48.52 -11.52 -16.26
CA ARG A 3 47.30 -11.95 -16.99
C ARG A 3 47.51 -13.39 -17.50
N PRO A 4 46.45 -14.20 -17.75
CA PRO A 4 45.85 -14.17 -19.09
C PRO A 4 44.35 -14.53 -19.22
N LEU A 5 43.78 -14.09 -20.35
CA LEU A 5 42.76 -14.74 -21.20
C LEU A 5 41.46 -15.34 -20.62
N VAL A 6 40.33 -14.83 -21.15
CA VAL A 6 39.15 -15.64 -21.47
C VAL A 6 38.78 -15.41 -22.94
N ARG A 7 38.58 -16.50 -23.70
CA ARG A 7 37.99 -16.46 -25.05
C ARG A 7 37.26 -17.80 -25.32
N VAL A 8 35.95 -17.83 -25.10
CA VAL A 8 35.03 -18.87 -25.63
C VAL A 8 33.79 -18.14 -26.15
N SER A 9 33.13 -18.69 -27.16
CA SER A 9 32.18 -18.01 -28.04
C SER A 9 30.81 -18.69 -28.10
N ARG A 10 29.75 -17.88 -28.32
CA ARG A 10 28.41 -18.24 -28.85
C ARG A 10 27.62 -19.31 -28.02
N ALA A 11 26.31 -19.22 -27.84
CA ALA A 11 25.27 -18.56 -28.64
C ALA A 11 24.13 -18.03 -27.76
N ALA A 12 23.24 -17.22 -28.35
CA ALA A 12 22.04 -16.67 -27.68
C ALA A 12 20.77 -17.41 -28.14
N VAL A 13 19.75 -17.46 -27.27
CA VAL A 13 18.49 -18.18 -27.50
C VAL A 13 17.29 -17.28 -27.17
N VAL A 14 16.61 -16.82 -28.22
CA VAL A 14 15.14 -16.79 -28.41
C VAL A 14 14.23 -16.05 -27.39
N LEU A 15 13.57 -14.99 -27.91
CA LEU A 15 12.28 -14.38 -27.48
C LEU A 15 12.18 -13.77 -26.05
N ALA A 16 11.26 -12.83 -25.79
CA ALA A 16 10.67 -11.73 -26.58
C ALA A 16 9.73 -10.91 -25.68
N PHE A 17 9.53 -9.63 -25.97
CA PHE A 17 8.30 -8.91 -25.62
C PHE A 17 8.00 -7.84 -26.69
N VAL A 18 6.72 -7.59 -26.94
CA VAL A 18 6.23 -6.70 -28.01
C VAL A 18 5.39 -5.57 -27.38
N ALA A 19 5.65 -4.33 -27.81
CA ALA A 19 4.75 -3.20 -27.67
C ALA A 19 4.86 -2.32 -28.94
N PRO A 20 3.76 -1.74 -29.45
CA PRO A 20 3.74 -1.13 -30.79
C PRO A 20 4.05 0.38 -30.79
N VAL A 21 4.65 0.86 -31.88
CA VAL A 21 4.67 2.28 -32.24
C VAL A 21 4.15 2.43 -33.67
N LEU A 22 3.18 3.33 -33.85
CA LEU A 22 2.51 3.62 -35.11
C LEU A 22 3.38 4.56 -35.97
N ALA A 23 4.00 4.02 -37.02
CA ALA A 23 4.77 4.82 -37.98
C ALA A 23 3.92 5.15 -39.22
N LEU A 24 3.70 6.44 -39.50
CA LEU A 24 3.20 6.88 -40.80
C LEU A 24 4.32 6.74 -41.84
N LEU A 25 4.09 5.92 -42.87
CA LEU A 25 4.93 5.88 -44.06
C LEU A 25 4.60 7.10 -44.94
N PRO A 26 5.58 7.94 -45.34
CA PRO A 26 5.41 8.81 -46.48
C PRO A 26 5.35 7.93 -47.75
N ALA A 27 4.36 8.17 -48.60
CA ALA A 27 4.18 7.41 -49.83
C ALA A 27 5.24 7.81 -50.88
N ALA A 28 6.42 7.19 -50.82
CA ALA A 28 7.38 7.23 -51.91
C ALA A 28 6.77 6.50 -53.13
N THR A 29 6.41 7.25 -54.16
CA THR A 29 5.92 6.70 -55.43
C THR A 29 7.06 6.02 -56.15
N VAL A 30 7.17 4.70 -55.98
CA VAL A 30 8.12 3.86 -56.73
C VAL A 30 7.78 3.96 -58.22
N ALA A 31 8.61 4.68 -58.96
CA ALA A 31 8.61 4.60 -60.42
C ALA A 31 8.97 3.16 -60.79
N ALA A 32 8.23 2.55 -61.72
CA ALA A 32 8.42 1.14 -62.07
C ALA A 32 9.81 0.93 -62.67
N ASP A 33 10.57 0.02 -62.06
CA ASP A 33 11.94 -0.32 -62.48
C ASP A 33 11.95 -0.90 -63.89
N ALA A 34 12.82 -0.37 -64.75
CA ALA A 34 12.85 -0.68 -66.17
C ALA A 34 13.79 -1.88 -66.43
N ALA A 35 13.19 -3.03 -66.69
CA ALA A 35 13.86 -4.32 -66.66
C ALA A 35 15.17 -4.40 -67.49
N GLY A 36 16.24 -4.86 -66.84
CA GLY A 36 17.36 -5.54 -67.50
C GLY A 36 18.66 -4.75 -67.68
N VAL A 37 18.80 -3.53 -67.13
CA VAL A 37 20.04 -2.75 -67.22
C VAL A 37 20.86 -2.89 -65.94
N THR A 38 22.03 -3.55 -66.03
CA THR A 38 23.07 -3.50 -65.00
C THR A 38 24.19 -2.55 -65.44
N PRO A 39 24.25 -1.30 -64.95
CA PRO A 39 25.42 -0.46 -65.13
C PRO A 39 26.57 -1.00 -64.27
N THR A 40 27.75 -1.10 -64.86
CA THR A 40 28.97 -1.55 -64.18
C THR A 40 30.13 -0.64 -64.54
N VAL A 41 30.89 -0.20 -63.54
CA VAL A 41 32.22 0.39 -63.74
C VAL A 41 33.12 -0.68 -64.36
N ALA A 42 33.79 -0.36 -65.45
CA ALA A 42 34.80 -1.23 -66.07
C ALA A 42 36.16 -1.03 -65.39
N ASP A 43 37.17 -1.84 -65.70
CA ASP A 43 38.51 -1.72 -65.09
C ASP A 43 39.24 -0.41 -65.49
N GLY A 44 38.87 0.69 -64.84
CA GLY A 44 39.46 2.03 -64.98
C GLY A 44 38.56 3.09 -64.30
N PRO A 45 39.12 4.04 -63.52
CA PRO A 45 38.37 4.93 -62.62
C PRO A 45 37.44 5.95 -63.29
N HIS A 46 37.40 5.98 -64.63
CA HIS A 46 36.56 6.85 -65.45
C HIS A 46 35.79 6.09 -66.54
N LEU A 47 35.86 4.74 -66.54
CA LEU A 47 35.30 3.88 -67.57
C LEU A 47 33.98 3.24 -67.11
N TYR A 48 32.90 3.53 -67.81
CA TYR A 48 31.57 3.04 -67.48
C TYR A 48 31.03 2.19 -68.62
N ALA A 49 30.33 1.09 -68.29
CA ALA A 49 29.66 0.24 -69.26
C ALA A 49 28.21 -0.05 -68.84
N SER A 50 27.30 -0.02 -69.80
CA SER A 50 25.89 -0.42 -69.64
C SER A 50 25.54 -1.45 -70.72
N THR A 51 25.20 -2.66 -70.29
CA THR A 51 24.78 -3.74 -71.21
C THR A 51 23.27 -3.88 -71.20
N TYR A 52 22.68 -3.79 -72.39
CA TYR A 52 21.27 -3.92 -72.67
C TYR A 52 21.02 -5.29 -73.34
N LEU A 53 20.03 -6.03 -72.85
CA LEU A 53 19.68 -7.38 -73.34
C LEU A 53 18.35 -7.36 -74.10
N TYR A 54 17.97 -8.49 -74.70
CA TYR A 54 16.71 -8.58 -75.44
C TYR A 54 15.46 -8.46 -74.54
N THR A 55 14.66 -7.42 -74.75
CA THR A 55 13.40 -7.15 -74.02
C THR A 55 12.13 -7.28 -74.87
N GLY A 56 12.24 -7.49 -76.20
CA GLY A 56 11.12 -7.39 -77.13
C GLY A 56 10.61 -5.96 -77.39
N THR A 57 11.33 -4.95 -76.89
CA THR A 57 10.98 -3.53 -76.99
C THR A 57 12.23 -2.67 -77.22
N GLN A 58 12.03 -1.43 -77.64
CA GLN A 58 13.10 -0.43 -77.73
C GLN A 58 13.56 0.00 -76.33
N GLN A 59 14.88 0.02 -76.10
CA GLN A 59 15.53 0.55 -74.90
C GLN A 59 16.24 1.89 -75.22
N THR A 60 16.76 2.56 -74.21
CA THR A 60 17.40 3.89 -74.34
C THR A 60 18.67 4.02 -73.50
N PHE A 61 19.66 4.71 -74.06
CA PHE A 61 20.84 5.22 -73.37
C PHE A 61 20.88 6.74 -73.54
N THR A 62 20.93 7.50 -72.46
CA THR A 62 21.14 8.96 -72.53
C THR A 62 22.61 9.26 -72.30
N VAL A 63 23.23 9.95 -73.25
CA VAL A 63 24.65 10.33 -73.23
C VAL A 63 24.93 11.29 -72.05
N PRO A 64 25.83 10.95 -71.12
CA PRO A 64 26.13 11.80 -69.96
C PRO A 64 26.77 13.15 -70.30
N GLU A 65 26.91 13.99 -69.27
CA GLU A 65 27.68 15.23 -69.35
C GLU A 65 29.17 14.93 -69.63
N GLY A 66 29.81 15.71 -70.50
CA GLY A 66 31.20 15.53 -70.92
C GLY A 66 31.43 14.45 -71.99
N VAL A 67 30.51 13.49 -72.17
CA VAL A 67 30.67 12.41 -73.16
C VAL A 67 30.38 12.93 -74.57
N SER A 68 31.41 12.88 -75.43
CA SER A 68 31.36 13.24 -76.85
C SER A 68 31.53 12.04 -77.80
N ALA A 69 31.89 10.87 -77.27
CA ALA A 69 31.97 9.61 -77.99
C ALA A 69 31.60 8.44 -77.07
N VAL A 70 30.88 7.46 -77.59
CA VAL A 70 30.65 6.17 -76.92
C VAL A 70 31.20 5.03 -77.77
N GLN A 71 31.80 4.03 -77.14
CA GLN A 71 32.05 2.74 -77.78
C GLN A 71 30.78 1.90 -77.67
N VAL A 72 30.42 1.22 -78.76
CA VAL A 72 29.29 0.29 -78.77
C VAL A 72 29.76 -1.06 -79.28
N LYS A 73 29.36 -2.12 -78.56
CA LYS A 73 29.44 -3.52 -78.98
C LYS A 73 28.01 -4.07 -79.06
N ALA A 74 27.52 -4.35 -80.26
CA ALA A 74 26.23 -4.99 -80.47
C ALA A 74 26.41 -6.42 -80.97
N VAL A 75 25.61 -7.36 -80.45
CA VAL A 75 25.53 -8.74 -80.93
C VAL A 75 24.13 -8.96 -81.48
N GLY A 76 24.02 -9.25 -82.77
CA GLY A 76 22.77 -9.63 -83.43
C GLY A 76 22.33 -11.04 -83.02
N ALA A 77 21.05 -11.35 -83.14
CA ALA A 77 20.53 -12.63 -82.68
C ALA A 77 20.78 -13.77 -83.68
N ALA A 78 20.93 -14.99 -83.19
CA ALA A 78 21.03 -16.15 -84.07
C ALA A 78 19.64 -16.50 -84.68
N GLY A 79 19.68 -17.19 -85.82
CA GLY A 79 18.51 -17.87 -86.35
C GLY A 79 18.09 -19.04 -85.46
N GLY A 80 16.84 -19.46 -85.61
CA GLY A 80 16.29 -20.64 -84.95
C GLY A 80 16.77 -21.93 -85.60
N ASP A 81 16.84 -22.98 -84.78
CA ASP A 81 17.25 -24.32 -85.17
C ASP A 81 16.08 -25.14 -85.71
N ALA A 82 16.36 -26.10 -86.61
CA ALA A 82 15.35 -26.95 -87.23
C ALA A 82 15.90 -28.36 -87.48
N GLY A 83 15.21 -29.40 -87.01
CA GLY A 83 15.56 -30.80 -87.30
C GLY A 83 16.96 -31.24 -86.84
N GLY A 84 17.55 -30.56 -85.84
CA GLY A 84 18.94 -30.77 -85.41
C GLY A 84 19.98 -29.92 -86.14
N SER A 85 19.58 -29.17 -87.17
CA SER A 85 20.43 -28.18 -87.84
C SER A 85 20.47 -26.87 -87.07
N PRO A 86 21.66 -26.29 -86.86
CA PRO A 86 21.79 -25.01 -86.18
C PRO A 86 21.35 -23.85 -87.06
N GLY A 87 20.69 -22.85 -86.47
CA GLY A 87 20.54 -21.54 -87.09
C GLY A 87 21.89 -20.85 -87.31
N GLY A 88 21.94 -19.94 -88.27
CA GLY A 88 23.07 -19.05 -88.48
C GLY A 88 23.28 -18.14 -87.27
N ARG A 89 24.53 -17.83 -86.95
CA ARG A 89 24.92 -16.93 -85.85
C ARG A 89 24.74 -15.48 -86.28
N GLY A 90 24.46 -14.60 -85.32
CA GLY A 90 24.44 -13.17 -85.56
C GLY A 90 25.85 -12.61 -85.80
N ALA A 91 25.92 -11.34 -86.18
CA ALA A 91 27.17 -10.60 -86.16
C ALA A 91 27.46 -10.12 -84.73
N GLU A 92 28.73 -10.02 -84.38
CA GLU A 92 29.19 -9.04 -83.40
C GLU A 92 29.72 -7.82 -84.17
N VAL A 93 29.28 -6.63 -83.79
CA VAL A 93 29.73 -5.36 -84.39
C VAL A 93 30.18 -4.43 -83.28
N THR A 94 31.44 -4.00 -83.36
CA THR A 94 32.02 -2.97 -82.51
C THR A 94 32.21 -1.68 -83.30
N GLY A 95 32.13 -0.54 -82.63
CA GLY A 95 32.47 0.75 -83.24
C GLY A 95 32.25 1.94 -82.30
N THR A 96 32.92 3.04 -82.60
CA THR A 96 32.74 4.31 -81.87
C THR A 96 31.66 5.15 -82.53
N LEU A 97 30.71 5.63 -81.73
CA LEU A 97 29.69 6.60 -82.15
C LEU A 97 30.04 7.97 -81.57
N ALA A 98 30.20 8.96 -82.44
CA ALA A 98 30.23 10.36 -82.01
C ALA A 98 28.84 10.77 -81.50
N VAL A 99 28.81 11.48 -80.37
CA VAL A 99 27.58 11.87 -79.67
C VAL A 99 27.70 13.27 -79.06
N THR A 100 26.57 13.83 -78.64
CA THR A 100 26.52 15.05 -77.82
C THR A 100 25.93 14.77 -76.44
N THR A 101 26.43 15.43 -75.40
CA THR A 101 25.83 15.41 -74.05
C THR A 101 24.30 15.59 -74.08
N GLY A 102 23.59 14.75 -73.34
CA GLY A 102 22.13 14.73 -73.25
C GLY A 102 21.41 14.04 -74.43
N GLN A 103 22.12 13.62 -75.48
CA GLN A 103 21.53 12.89 -76.60
C GLN A 103 20.99 11.53 -76.14
N THR A 104 19.74 11.22 -76.47
CA THR A 104 19.22 9.85 -76.35
C THR A 104 19.64 9.02 -77.56
N LEU A 105 20.41 7.96 -77.32
CA LEU A 105 20.56 6.85 -78.24
C LEU A 105 19.43 5.85 -77.96
N TYR A 106 18.81 5.36 -79.03
CA TYR A 106 17.75 4.37 -78.97
C TYR A 106 18.33 3.00 -79.39
N LEU A 107 17.96 1.95 -78.66
CA LEU A 107 18.61 0.64 -78.73
C LEU A 107 17.56 -0.45 -79.02
N TRP A 108 17.76 -1.20 -80.11
CA TRP A 108 16.95 -2.37 -80.45
C TRP A 108 17.85 -3.59 -80.38
N VAL A 109 17.77 -4.36 -79.30
CA VAL A 109 18.48 -5.64 -79.18
C VAL A 109 17.69 -6.71 -79.94
N GLY A 110 18.31 -7.45 -80.85
CA GLY A 110 17.63 -8.42 -81.71
C GLY A 110 17.00 -9.59 -80.94
N GLY A 111 15.83 -10.04 -81.39
CA GLY A 111 15.20 -11.25 -80.85
C GLY A 111 15.71 -12.51 -81.55
N GLN A 112 16.01 -13.55 -80.78
CA GLN A 112 16.38 -14.89 -81.29
C GLN A 112 15.31 -15.42 -82.25
N GLY A 113 15.75 -15.99 -83.38
CA GLY A 113 14.85 -16.69 -84.30
C GLY A 113 14.25 -17.92 -83.63
N GLY A 114 12.94 -18.13 -83.79
CA GLY A 114 12.26 -19.25 -83.15
C GLY A 114 12.66 -20.59 -83.74
N SER A 115 13.21 -21.49 -82.91
CA SER A 115 13.45 -22.89 -83.26
C SER A 115 12.12 -23.66 -83.43
N SER A 116 12.17 -24.79 -84.13
CA SER A 116 11.02 -25.48 -84.74
C SER A 116 9.75 -25.64 -83.87
N GLY A 117 8.68 -24.95 -84.28
CA GLY A 117 7.27 -25.26 -83.98
C GLY A 117 6.49 -25.40 -85.30
N LEU A 118 5.18 -25.07 -85.36
CA LEU A 118 4.42 -25.09 -86.64
C LEU A 118 4.98 -24.12 -87.71
N SER A 119 5.70 -23.07 -87.29
CA SER A 119 6.73 -22.36 -88.07
C SER A 119 7.77 -21.82 -87.11
N GLY A 120 9.04 -21.76 -87.51
CA GLY A 120 10.03 -20.97 -86.78
C GLY A 120 9.64 -19.49 -86.76
N ALA A 121 9.44 -18.93 -85.56
CA ALA A 121 8.95 -17.56 -85.39
C ALA A 121 10.01 -16.52 -85.81
N ARG A 122 9.57 -15.41 -86.41
CA ARG A 122 10.43 -14.27 -86.74
C ARG A 122 11.19 -13.77 -85.51
N GLY A 123 12.51 -13.62 -85.61
CA GLY A 123 13.29 -12.86 -84.64
C GLY A 123 12.85 -11.39 -84.61
N TRP A 124 12.70 -10.82 -83.41
CA TRP A 124 12.26 -9.44 -83.23
C TRP A 124 13.30 -8.45 -83.78
N ASN A 125 12.85 -7.33 -84.36
CA ASN A 125 13.68 -6.39 -85.13
C ASN A 125 14.34 -7.04 -86.37
N GLY A 126 13.50 -7.49 -87.30
CA GLY A 126 13.88 -7.77 -88.69
C GLY A 126 13.99 -9.24 -89.12
N GLY A 127 13.73 -10.23 -88.24
CA GLY A 127 13.80 -11.64 -88.63
C GLY A 127 12.71 -12.07 -89.62
N GLY A 128 13.06 -12.93 -90.58
CA GLY A 128 12.15 -13.66 -91.46
C GLY A 128 11.56 -14.91 -90.80
N ARG A 129 10.41 -15.40 -91.26
CA ARG A 129 9.73 -16.59 -90.70
C ARG A 129 10.21 -17.85 -91.40
N GLY A 130 10.42 -18.92 -90.62
CA GLY A 130 10.63 -20.25 -91.17
C GLY A 130 9.35 -20.85 -91.77
N GLY A 131 9.51 -21.67 -92.81
CA GLY A 131 8.39 -22.20 -93.59
C GLY A 131 7.45 -23.06 -92.76
N GLN A 132 6.15 -22.99 -93.04
CA GLN A 132 5.12 -23.81 -92.38
C GLN A 132 4.98 -25.15 -93.09
N SER A 133 5.35 -26.24 -92.40
CA SER A 133 5.12 -27.62 -92.80
C SER A 133 5.32 -28.58 -91.61
N ASP A 134 5.15 -29.90 -91.82
CA ASP A 134 5.30 -30.93 -90.78
C ASP A 134 6.70 -30.93 -90.12
N THR A 135 7.72 -30.53 -90.87
CA THR A 135 9.05 -30.22 -90.36
C THR A 135 9.38 -28.78 -90.71
N ALA A 136 9.00 -27.85 -89.82
CA ALA A 136 9.19 -26.43 -90.07
C ALA A 136 10.66 -26.00 -90.04
N GLY A 137 11.00 -25.04 -90.91
CA GLY A 137 12.27 -24.33 -90.83
C GLY A 137 12.31 -23.37 -89.64
N GLY A 138 13.53 -23.01 -89.22
CA GLY A 138 13.76 -22.04 -88.15
C GLY A 138 13.49 -20.61 -88.61
N GLY A 139 13.13 -19.72 -87.69
CA GLY A 139 13.03 -18.29 -88.00
C GLY A 139 14.41 -17.65 -88.14
N GLY A 140 14.53 -16.59 -88.94
CA GLY A 140 15.73 -15.75 -88.95
C GLY A 140 15.83 -14.92 -87.68
N GLY A 141 17.04 -14.72 -87.19
CA GLY A 141 17.35 -13.88 -86.03
C GLY A 141 17.15 -12.39 -86.33
N GLY A 142 16.82 -11.63 -85.29
CA GLY A 142 16.76 -10.18 -85.34
C GLY A 142 18.12 -9.51 -85.38
N ALA A 143 18.19 -8.32 -85.97
CA ALA A 143 19.37 -7.47 -85.84
C ALA A 143 19.39 -6.77 -84.47
N SER A 144 20.59 -6.51 -83.95
CA SER A 144 20.80 -5.57 -82.84
C SER A 144 21.31 -4.25 -83.40
N ASP A 145 20.63 -3.13 -83.16
CA ASP A 145 21.00 -1.84 -83.73
C ASP A 145 20.80 -0.64 -82.80
N VAL A 146 21.56 0.42 -83.08
CA VAL A 146 21.50 1.73 -82.42
C VAL A 146 21.01 2.77 -83.42
N ARG A 147 20.06 3.61 -82.99
CA ARG A 147 19.51 4.71 -83.80
C ARG A 147 19.47 6.03 -83.05
N THR A 148 19.44 7.11 -83.82
CA THR A 148 19.39 8.51 -83.34
C THR A 148 17.97 9.04 -83.13
N CYS A 149 16.92 8.26 -83.44
CA CYS A 149 15.53 8.66 -83.26
C CYS A 149 14.61 7.46 -82.91
N PRO A 150 13.49 7.67 -82.18
CA PRO A 150 12.69 6.59 -81.60
C PRO A 150 11.74 5.94 -82.62
N ALA A 151 11.34 4.70 -82.34
CA ALA A 151 10.41 3.89 -83.15
C ALA A 151 9.05 4.54 -83.43
N ALA A 152 8.63 5.50 -82.60
CA ALA A 152 7.37 6.25 -82.78
C ALA A 152 7.45 7.35 -83.87
N VAL A 153 8.65 7.70 -84.34
CA VAL A 153 8.86 8.70 -85.40
C VAL A 153 8.95 7.99 -86.76
N GLN A 154 8.07 8.40 -87.68
CA GLN A 154 8.01 7.87 -89.04
C GLN A 154 9.35 8.09 -89.77
N GLY A 155 9.94 7.01 -90.29
CA GLY A 155 11.26 7.02 -90.92
C GLY A 155 12.42 6.59 -90.02
N CYS A 156 12.22 6.34 -88.72
CA CYS A 156 13.25 5.77 -87.82
C CYS A 156 13.43 4.25 -87.96
N ASP A 157 12.85 3.67 -89.01
CA ASP A 157 13.15 2.36 -89.59
C ASP A 157 14.20 2.44 -90.72
N SER A 158 14.35 3.61 -91.36
CA SER A 158 15.29 3.86 -92.46
C SER A 158 16.77 3.64 -92.09
N ILE A 159 17.59 3.35 -93.11
CA ILE A 159 19.06 3.24 -92.97
C ILE A 159 19.69 4.52 -92.39
N SER A 160 19.16 5.70 -92.71
CA SER A 160 19.64 7.00 -92.24
C SER A 160 19.46 7.24 -90.73
N SER A 161 18.60 6.46 -90.05
CA SER A 161 18.46 6.54 -88.59
C SER A 161 19.43 5.60 -87.86
N ARG A 162 19.87 4.53 -88.51
CA ARG A 162 20.70 3.44 -87.97
C ARG A 162 22.17 3.83 -88.05
N VAL A 163 22.85 3.90 -86.91
CA VAL A 163 24.28 4.29 -86.84
C VAL A 163 25.21 3.10 -86.61
N LEU A 164 24.70 1.99 -86.06
CA LEU A 164 25.37 0.69 -85.96
C LEU A 164 24.30 -0.40 -86.09
N VAL A 165 24.56 -1.45 -86.87
CA VAL A 165 23.68 -2.62 -87.01
C VAL A 165 24.51 -3.90 -86.97
N ALA A 166 24.33 -4.73 -85.95
CA ALA A 166 24.78 -6.11 -85.92
C ALA A 166 23.66 -7.02 -86.46
N ALA A 167 23.85 -7.60 -87.64
CA ALA A 167 22.83 -8.42 -88.28
C ALA A 167 22.52 -9.72 -87.53
N GLY A 168 21.29 -10.22 -87.70
CA GLY A 168 20.90 -11.55 -87.27
C GLY A 168 21.25 -12.62 -88.30
N GLY A 169 21.45 -13.85 -87.82
CA GLY A 169 21.68 -15.01 -88.67
C GLY A 169 20.39 -15.57 -89.27
N GLY A 170 20.49 -16.26 -90.40
CA GLY A 170 19.36 -16.94 -91.04
C GLY A 170 18.92 -18.19 -90.25
N GLY A 171 17.64 -18.54 -90.32
CA GLY A 171 17.11 -19.75 -89.71
C GLY A 171 17.59 -21.02 -90.42
N ALA A 172 17.64 -22.14 -89.70
CA ALA A 172 17.96 -23.45 -90.27
C ALA A 172 16.85 -23.95 -91.23
N GLY A 173 17.26 -24.68 -92.26
CA GLY A 173 16.35 -25.45 -93.11
C GLY A 173 16.02 -26.80 -92.49
N ALA A 174 14.80 -27.29 -92.70
CA ALA A 174 14.38 -28.60 -92.20
C ALA A 174 14.74 -29.75 -93.15
N GLY A 175 14.71 -31.00 -92.66
CA GLY A 175 14.83 -32.21 -93.48
C GLY A 175 16.26 -32.75 -93.70
N GLY A 176 17.26 -32.19 -93.01
CA GLY A 176 18.65 -32.64 -93.07
C GLY A 176 19.59 -31.67 -92.35
N THR A 177 20.91 -31.87 -92.47
CA THR A 177 21.95 -30.97 -91.94
C THR A 177 22.09 -29.72 -92.82
N ILE A 178 21.19 -28.76 -92.63
CA ILE A 178 21.00 -27.58 -93.50
C ILE A 178 21.03 -26.31 -92.63
N PRO A 179 22.23 -25.87 -92.20
CA PRO A 179 22.34 -24.69 -91.35
C PRO A 179 21.95 -23.42 -92.11
N GLY A 180 21.36 -22.48 -91.36
CA GLY A 180 21.14 -21.12 -91.82
C GLY A 180 22.46 -20.37 -91.99
N GLY A 181 22.48 -19.37 -92.86
CA GLY A 181 23.64 -18.52 -93.07
C GLY A 181 23.94 -17.69 -91.83
N ASP A 182 25.17 -17.73 -91.34
CA ASP A 182 25.70 -16.73 -90.41
C ASP A 182 25.49 -15.31 -90.98
N ALA A 183 25.52 -14.28 -90.14
CA ALA A 183 25.41 -12.88 -90.59
C ALA A 183 26.35 -12.56 -91.77
N GLY A 184 25.81 -11.94 -92.82
CA GLY A 184 26.51 -11.67 -94.08
C GLY A 184 26.73 -12.89 -95.01
N GLN A 185 26.20 -14.08 -94.68
CA GLN A 185 26.37 -15.30 -95.46
C GLN A 185 25.04 -15.87 -95.99
N ALA A 186 25.10 -16.60 -97.10
CA ALA A 186 23.94 -17.31 -97.67
C ALA A 186 23.61 -18.58 -96.86
N GLY A 187 22.35 -18.99 -96.88
CA GLY A 187 21.89 -20.23 -96.27
C GLY A 187 22.26 -21.46 -97.09
N SER A 188 22.34 -22.62 -96.41
CA SER A 188 22.72 -23.88 -97.06
C SER A 188 21.67 -24.33 -98.08
N SER A 189 22.12 -24.80 -99.25
CA SER A 189 21.27 -25.25 -100.36
C SER A 189 21.34 -26.78 -100.53
N PRO A 190 20.43 -27.58 -99.92
CA PRO A 190 20.43 -29.03 -100.07
C PRO A 190 20.00 -29.45 -101.48
N SER A 191 20.81 -30.31 -102.10
CA SER A 191 20.55 -30.97 -103.38
C SER A 191 20.43 -32.48 -103.20
N GLY A 192 19.52 -33.11 -103.95
CA GLY A 192 19.34 -34.55 -103.91
C GLY A 192 18.56 -35.09 -105.12
N PRO A 193 18.17 -36.39 -105.11
CA PRO A 193 17.52 -37.05 -106.24
C PRO A 193 16.13 -36.52 -106.63
N ARG A 194 15.63 -35.49 -105.95
CA ARG A 194 14.32 -34.84 -106.16
C ARG A 194 14.45 -33.31 -106.32
N GLY A 195 15.58 -32.86 -106.85
CA GLY A 195 15.87 -31.44 -107.06
C GLY A 195 16.71 -30.80 -105.97
N THR A 196 16.74 -29.47 -105.97
CA THR A 196 17.55 -28.65 -105.04
C THR A 196 16.67 -27.55 -104.45
N ALA A 197 16.68 -27.42 -103.12
CA ALA A 197 16.08 -26.27 -102.43
C ALA A 197 17.17 -25.21 -102.24
N GLY A 198 17.09 -24.10 -102.99
CA GLY A 198 18.02 -22.99 -102.80
C GLY A 198 17.90 -22.40 -101.40
N GLY A 199 19.03 -22.25 -100.72
CA GLY A 199 19.11 -21.40 -99.53
C GLY A 199 18.91 -19.94 -99.89
N GLY A 200 18.49 -19.13 -98.92
CA GLY A 200 18.35 -17.69 -99.09
C GLY A 200 19.73 -17.02 -99.22
N GLY A 201 19.86 -16.07 -100.13
CA GLY A 201 21.08 -15.29 -100.30
C GLY A 201 21.41 -14.43 -99.07
N ALA A 202 22.69 -14.07 -98.92
CA ALA A 202 23.13 -13.11 -97.91
C ALA A 202 22.49 -11.74 -98.12
N GLY A 203 22.10 -11.06 -97.04
CA GLY A 203 21.90 -9.62 -97.07
C GLY A 203 23.21 -8.91 -97.39
N THR A 204 23.19 -7.90 -98.25
CA THR A 204 24.37 -7.10 -98.64
C THR A 204 24.24 -5.67 -98.13
N ALA A 205 25.29 -4.86 -98.27
CA ALA A 205 25.28 -3.46 -97.82
C ALA A 205 24.32 -2.54 -98.63
N SER A 206 23.80 -3.00 -99.78
CA SER A 206 22.96 -2.20 -100.70
C SER A 206 21.66 -2.88 -101.15
N ALA A 207 21.51 -4.19 -100.93
CA ALA A 207 20.33 -4.96 -101.29
C ALA A 207 20.12 -6.14 -100.36
N GLY A 208 18.86 -6.54 -100.16
CA GLY A 208 18.52 -7.75 -99.41
C GLY A 208 18.84 -9.02 -100.19
N GLY A 209 19.05 -10.11 -99.44
CA GLY A 209 19.42 -11.39 -100.02
C GLY A 209 18.31 -11.96 -100.89
N ALA A 210 18.68 -12.46 -102.08
CA ALA A 210 17.73 -13.10 -102.97
C ALA A 210 17.02 -14.28 -102.29
N GLY A 211 15.71 -14.40 -102.50
CA GLY A 211 14.93 -15.52 -101.98
C GLY A 211 15.35 -16.84 -102.60
N GLY A 212 15.36 -17.91 -101.80
CA GLY A 212 15.75 -19.24 -102.24
C GLY A 212 14.80 -19.77 -103.33
N VAL A 213 15.37 -20.30 -104.41
CA VAL A 213 14.64 -20.92 -105.52
C VAL A 213 14.68 -22.44 -105.38
N ALA A 214 13.52 -23.11 -105.42
CA ALA A 214 13.43 -24.55 -105.51
C ALA A 214 13.40 -25.00 -106.99
N ALA A 215 14.30 -25.89 -107.39
CA ALA A 215 14.36 -26.45 -108.74
C ALA A 215 13.77 -27.87 -108.75
N PRO A 216 12.59 -28.10 -109.39
CA PRO A 216 11.96 -29.42 -109.44
C PRO A 216 12.64 -30.34 -110.47
N SER A 217 12.62 -31.65 -110.20
CA SER A 217 13.03 -32.70 -111.12
C SER A 217 11.86 -33.66 -111.38
N ASP A 218 11.43 -33.73 -112.63
CA ASP A 218 10.17 -34.36 -113.09
C ASP A 218 8.89 -33.83 -112.42
N SER A 219 7.73 -34.43 -112.74
CA SER A 219 6.46 -33.71 -112.83
C SER A 219 5.58 -33.81 -111.57
N SER A 220 5.01 -32.66 -111.17
CA SER A 220 3.92 -32.46 -110.18
C SER A 220 4.25 -32.29 -108.69
N GLU A 221 5.51 -32.14 -108.27
CA GLU A 221 5.81 -31.67 -106.90
C GLU A 221 5.73 -30.12 -106.78
N TYR A 222 5.16 -29.62 -105.67
CA TYR A 222 4.95 -28.17 -105.45
C TYR A 222 6.22 -27.53 -104.88
N ALA A 223 6.98 -26.85 -105.74
CA ALA A 223 8.19 -26.12 -105.36
C ALA A 223 7.84 -24.74 -104.77
N GLY A 224 8.28 -24.46 -103.54
CA GLY A 224 8.03 -23.17 -102.86
C GLY A 224 9.26 -22.29 -102.77
N TYR A 225 9.11 -21.03 -103.17
CA TYR A 225 10.16 -20.01 -103.11
C TYR A 225 10.27 -19.42 -101.70
N GLY A 226 11.49 -19.03 -101.31
CA GLY A 226 11.68 -18.03 -100.26
C GLY A 226 11.47 -16.61 -100.81
N GLU A 227 11.02 -15.69 -99.96
CA GLU A 227 11.00 -14.26 -100.27
C GLU A 227 12.42 -13.68 -100.23
N ALA A 228 12.66 -12.64 -101.02
CA ALA A 228 13.88 -11.86 -100.88
C ALA A 228 13.87 -11.05 -99.57
N GLY A 229 15.04 -10.85 -98.97
CA GLY A 229 15.21 -9.86 -97.92
C GLY A 229 14.96 -8.44 -98.45
N THR A 230 14.59 -7.55 -97.55
CA THR A 230 14.32 -6.13 -97.82
C THR A 230 15.15 -5.26 -96.88
N LEU A 231 15.01 -3.93 -96.95
CA LEU A 231 15.61 -3.04 -95.95
C LEU A 231 15.07 -3.42 -94.56
N THR A 232 15.96 -3.53 -93.56
CA THR A 232 15.71 -4.02 -92.19
C THR A 232 15.31 -5.50 -92.03
N THR A 233 14.53 -6.05 -92.96
CA THR A 233 13.74 -7.28 -92.74
C THR A 233 14.13 -8.43 -93.66
N GLY A 234 14.44 -9.59 -93.07
CA GLY A 234 14.68 -10.84 -93.78
C GLY A 234 13.40 -11.47 -94.34
N GLY A 235 13.56 -12.17 -95.47
CA GLY A 235 12.44 -12.79 -96.20
C GLY A 235 11.84 -13.99 -95.46
N ASP A 236 10.52 -14.20 -95.59
CA ASP A 236 9.86 -15.44 -95.16
C ASP A 236 10.23 -16.60 -96.10
N SER A 237 10.20 -17.84 -95.59
CA SER A 237 9.95 -19.01 -96.43
C SER A 237 8.43 -19.23 -96.56
N ILE A 238 7.97 -19.74 -97.71
CA ILE A 238 6.53 -19.83 -98.03
C ILE A 238 5.73 -20.65 -97.01
N ARG A 239 4.41 -20.39 -96.97
CA ARG A 239 3.44 -21.21 -96.24
C ARG A 239 2.60 -22.03 -97.23
N ILE A 240 2.55 -23.34 -97.07
CA ILE A 240 1.63 -24.23 -97.79
C ILE A 240 0.60 -24.75 -96.78
N GLY A 241 -0.69 -24.51 -97.04
CA GLY A 241 -1.78 -25.00 -96.19
C GLY A 241 -2.26 -26.38 -96.62
N GLY A 242 -2.33 -27.34 -95.68
CA GLY A 242 -3.22 -28.50 -95.79
C GLY A 242 -2.69 -29.77 -96.47
N TYR A 243 -1.41 -29.85 -96.85
CA TYR A 243 -0.83 -31.06 -97.43
C TYR A 243 0.40 -31.57 -96.67
N ILE A 244 0.36 -32.86 -96.33
CA ILE A 244 1.38 -33.59 -95.56
C ILE A 244 2.58 -33.96 -96.45
N SER A 245 3.78 -34.00 -95.84
CA SER A 245 5.10 -34.32 -96.42
C SER A 245 5.84 -33.14 -97.07
N TYR A 246 6.08 -32.04 -96.34
CA TYR A 246 7.00 -30.97 -96.77
C TYR A 246 7.98 -30.55 -95.65
N ALA A 247 9.15 -30.03 -96.06
CA ALA A 247 10.18 -29.49 -95.16
C ALA A 247 10.36 -27.99 -95.39
N GLY A 248 10.17 -27.19 -94.33
CA GLY A 248 10.21 -25.72 -94.41
C GLY A 248 11.63 -25.18 -94.58
N GLY A 249 11.77 -24.15 -95.43
CA GLY A 249 12.99 -23.37 -95.51
C GLY A 249 13.15 -22.45 -94.30
N GLY A 250 14.38 -22.07 -93.98
CA GLY A 250 14.68 -21.13 -92.90
C GLY A 250 14.32 -19.69 -93.27
N GLY A 251 13.88 -18.89 -92.30
CA GLY A 251 13.65 -17.45 -92.51
C GLY A 251 14.96 -16.67 -92.61
N GLY A 252 15.01 -15.61 -93.43
CA GLY A 252 16.20 -14.76 -93.55
C GLY A 252 16.47 -13.95 -92.27
N GLY A 253 17.73 -13.75 -91.91
CA GLY A 253 18.12 -12.90 -90.77
C GLY A 253 17.90 -11.41 -91.04
N GLY A 254 17.58 -10.64 -90.00
CA GLY A 254 17.47 -9.18 -90.06
C GLY A 254 18.83 -8.49 -90.18
N GLY A 255 18.86 -7.24 -90.66
CA GLY A 255 20.11 -6.49 -90.85
C GLY A 255 19.88 -5.06 -91.31
N VAL A 256 20.88 -4.45 -91.95
CA VAL A 256 20.71 -3.24 -92.77
C VAL A 256 19.77 -3.57 -93.92
N TYR A 257 20.11 -4.63 -94.65
CA TYR A 257 19.18 -5.41 -95.46
C TYR A 257 19.14 -6.83 -94.93
N GLY A 258 17.96 -7.43 -94.90
CA GLY A 258 17.80 -8.81 -94.46
C GLY A 258 18.35 -9.83 -95.46
N GLY A 259 18.63 -11.03 -94.99
CA GLY A 259 18.89 -12.19 -95.85
C GLY A 259 17.61 -12.69 -96.52
N GLY A 260 17.77 -13.49 -97.57
CA GLY A 260 16.64 -14.18 -98.21
C GLY A 260 16.06 -15.28 -97.32
N GLY A 261 14.77 -15.56 -97.46
CA GLY A 261 14.18 -16.81 -96.98
C GLY A 261 14.69 -18.00 -97.81
N GLY A 262 14.82 -19.17 -97.21
CA GLY A 262 15.16 -20.41 -97.91
C GLY A 262 13.96 -20.97 -98.67
N ALA A 263 14.22 -21.65 -99.78
CA ALA A 263 13.21 -22.41 -100.51
C ALA A 263 12.72 -23.61 -99.70
N LEU A 264 11.60 -24.21 -100.12
CA LEU A 264 11.08 -25.45 -99.56
C LEU A 264 10.84 -26.49 -100.66
N LEU A 265 11.20 -27.73 -100.34
CA LEU A 265 10.87 -28.92 -101.12
C LEU A 265 10.30 -29.99 -100.17
N ARG A 266 9.84 -31.09 -100.79
CA ARG A 266 9.13 -32.18 -100.13
C ARG A 266 9.92 -32.86 -98.99
N PHE A 267 11.25 -32.95 -99.12
CA PHE A 267 12.11 -33.68 -98.18
C PHE A 267 13.13 -32.82 -97.43
N TYR A 268 13.45 -31.63 -97.95
CA TYR A 268 14.39 -30.70 -97.32
C TYR A 268 14.08 -29.25 -97.75
N GLY A 269 14.18 -28.30 -96.83
CA GLY A 269 14.10 -26.87 -97.10
C GLY A 269 15.48 -26.22 -97.02
N GLY A 270 15.76 -25.21 -97.83
CA GLY A 270 17.01 -24.45 -97.78
C GLY A 270 17.13 -23.62 -96.50
N GLY A 271 18.36 -23.37 -96.05
CA GLY A 271 18.61 -22.43 -94.95
C GLY A 271 18.25 -20.99 -95.35
N GLY A 272 17.82 -20.16 -94.40
CA GLY A 272 17.73 -18.72 -94.63
C GLY A 272 19.12 -18.09 -94.69
N GLY A 273 19.29 -17.00 -95.44
CA GLY A 273 20.53 -16.21 -95.41
C GLY A 273 20.60 -15.29 -94.19
N GLY A 274 21.80 -14.95 -93.72
CA GLY A 274 21.99 -13.91 -92.70
C GLY A 274 21.83 -12.50 -93.29
N GLY A 275 21.46 -11.52 -92.45
CA GLY A 275 21.39 -10.12 -92.85
C GLY A 275 22.76 -9.44 -92.96
N SER A 276 22.81 -8.22 -93.51
CA SER A 276 24.03 -7.39 -93.55
C SER A 276 24.19 -6.49 -92.33
N SER A 277 25.42 -6.30 -91.88
CA SER A 277 25.75 -5.38 -90.78
C SER A 277 26.10 -3.97 -91.27
N LEU A 278 25.90 -2.96 -90.41
CA LEU A 278 26.43 -1.60 -90.55
C LEU A 278 27.48 -1.39 -89.46
N VAL A 279 28.71 -1.13 -89.89
CA VAL A 279 29.87 -0.90 -89.03
C VAL A 279 30.20 0.60 -89.05
N PRO A 280 30.30 1.30 -87.91
CA PRO A 280 30.80 2.67 -87.86
C PRO A 280 32.24 2.79 -88.36
N ALA A 281 32.68 4.01 -88.68
CA ALA A 281 34.08 4.27 -89.04
C ALA A 281 35.02 3.84 -87.89
N GLY A 282 36.06 3.06 -88.22
CA GLY A 282 36.99 2.48 -87.24
C GLY A 282 36.46 1.28 -86.45
N GLY A 283 35.20 0.87 -86.68
CA GLY A 283 34.63 -0.34 -86.08
C GLY A 283 35.02 -1.63 -86.81
N ALA A 284 34.55 -2.77 -86.28
CA ALA A 284 34.72 -4.10 -86.87
C ALA A 284 33.40 -4.88 -86.87
N ALA A 285 33.24 -5.81 -87.81
CA ALA A 285 32.22 -6.84 -87.78
C ALA A 285 32.86 -8.23 -87.83
N THR A 286 32.43 -9.10 -86.94
CA THR A 286 32.72 -10.53 -86.94
C THR A 286 31.41 -11.32 -86.85
N VAL A 287 31.47 -12.64 -87.03
CA VAL A 287 30.34 -13.51 -86.66
C VAL A 287 30.48 -13.85 -85.18
N SER A 288 29.40 -13.73 -84.40
CA SER A 288 29.40 -14.02 -82.96
C SER A 288 29.73 -15.48 -82.68
N ASP A 289 30.13 -15.80 -81.45
CA ASP A 289 30.13 -17.19 -81.00
C ASP A 289 28.70 -17.75 -80.93
N ARG A 290 28.60 -19.08 -80.98
CA ARG A 290 27.32 -19.80 -80.96
C ARG A 290 26.78 -19.84 -79.53
N GLY A 291 25.65 -19.17 -79.31
CA GLY A 291 25.02 -19.06 -77.99
C GLY A 291 25.27 -17.73 -77.28
N THR A 292 26.07 -16.82 -77.85
CA THR A 292 26.16 -15.45 -77.36
C THR A 292 24.80 -14.77 -77.48
N ALA A 293 24.27 -14.29 -76.35
CA ALA A 293 22.98 -13.63 -76.33
C ALA A 293 23.03 -12.29 -77.09
N ALA A 294 21.96 -12.01 -77.84
CA ALA A 294 21.79 -10.71 -78.46
C ALA A 294 21.81 -9.62 -77.38
N SER A 295 22.64 -8.60 -77.62
CA SER A 295 22.95 -7.57 -76.64
C SER A 295 23.43 -6.28 -77.32
N ILE A 296 23.36 -5.16 -76.62
CA ILE A 296 24.06 -3.93 -76.96
C ILE A 296 24.76 -3.44 -75.69
N THR A 297 26.08 -3.47 -75.65
CA THR A 297 26.89 -2.81 -74.62
C THR A 297 27.28 -1.44 -75.12
N VAL A 298 26.97 -0.40 -74.35
CA VAL A 298 27.45 0.98 -74.55
C VAL A 298 28.45 1.29 -73.45
N SER A 299 29.66 1.73 -73.80
CA SER A 299 30.68 2.16 -72.85
C SER A 299 31.26 3.52 -73.21
N TYR A 300 31.73 4.24 -72.19
CA TYR A 300 32.26 5.59 -72.33
C TYR A 300 33.32 5.87 -71.27
N ASP A 301 34.15 6.86 -71.58
CA ASP A 301 35.16 7.43 -70.69
C ASP A 301 34.74 8.88 -70.39
N LEU A 302 34.78 9.30 -69.12
CA LEU A 302 34.61 10.71 -68.75
C LEU A 302 35.92 11.51 -68.83
N GLY A 303 37.06 10.84 -68.91
CA GLY A 303 38.38 11.45 -68.79
C GLY A 303 38.78 11.69 -67.32
N PRO A 304 40.04 12.09 -67.08
CA PRO A 304 40.60 12.21 -65.74
C PRO A 304 39.91 13.29 -64.90
N VAL A 305 40.00 13.14 -63.57
CA VAL A 305 39.77 14.27 -62.66
C VAL A 305 40.76 15.39 -63.00
N THR A 306 40.28 16.62 -63.11
CA THR A 306 41.11 17.83 -63.24
C THR A 306 40.74 18.93 -62.25
N GLU A 307 39.53 18.89 -61.68
CA GLU A 307 39.09 19.77 -60.60
C GLU A 307 38.48 18.97 -59.44
N MET A 308 38.89 19.30 -58.21
CA MET A 308 38.29 18.82 -56.97
C MET A 308 37.93 20.03 -56.10
N ARG A 309 36.65 20.20 -55.76
CA ARG A 309 36.18 21.30 -54.89
C ARG A 309 35.58 20.76 -53.60
N VAL A 310 36.15 21.15 -52.45
CA VAL A 310 35.60 20.81 -51.12
C VAL A 310 34.78 21.98 -50.57
N ARG A 311 33.64 21.66 -49.97
CA ARG A 311 32.79 22.59 -49.21
C ARG A 311 32.41 21.95 -47.88
N ALA A 312 32.13 22.76 -46.88
CA ALA A 312 31.50 22.32 -45.64
C ALA A 312 30.03 22.76 -45.63
N ALA A 313 29.16 21.96 -45.00
CA ALA A 313 27.80 22.37 -44.69
C ALA A 313 27.77 23.59 -43.74
N ASP A 314 26.67 24.33 -43.71
CA ASP A 314 26.53 25.53 -42.87
C ASP A 314 26.66 25.24 -41.37
N GLY A 315 27.03 26.27 -40.60
CA GLY A 315 27.32 26.19 -39.17
C GLY A 315 28.82 26.10 -38.84
N VAL A 316 29.12 25.95 -37.55
CA VAL A 316 30.50 25.91 -37.02
C VAL A 316 30.87 24.55 -36.46
N LEU A 317 32.17 24.26 -36.46
CA LEU A 317 32.79 23.14 -35.77
C LEU A 317 33.44 23.67 -34.48
N VAL A 318 33.24 23.01 -33.35
CA VAL A 318 33.65 23.50 -32.01
C VAL A 318 34.59 22.49 -31.35
N ALA A 319 35.64 22.98 -30.67
CA ALA A 319 36.79 22.24 -30.12
C ALA A 319 36.45 21.28 -28.95
N THR A 320 35.47 20.41 -29.14
CA THR A 320 34.92 19.51 -28.11
C THR A 320 35.48 18.10 -28.19
N GLY A 321 36.18 17.73 -29.28
CA GLY A 321 36.55 16.34 -29.55
C GLY A 321 35.38 15.43 -29.96
N ALA A 322 34.16 15.97 -30.13
CA ALA A 322 32.93 15.19 -30.35
C ALA A 322 31.92 15.84 -31.32
N ASP A 323 31.97 17.17 -31.50
CA ASP A 323 31.15 17.91 -32.47
C ASP A 323 31.50 17.50 -33.91
N THR A 324 30.53 17.60 -34.82
CA THR A 324 30.67 17.13 -36.19
C THR A 324 30.13 18.12 -37.22
N ARG A 325 30.68 18.04 -38.43
CA ARG A 325 30.26 18.84 -39.60
C ARG A 325 30.39 17.99 -40.85
N VAL A 326 29.38 18.04 -41.72
CA VAL A 326 29.45 17.35 -43.02
C VAL A 326 30.29 18.18 -43.98
N LEU A 327 31.22 17.51 -44.67
CA LEU A 327 31.93 18.03 -45.82
C LEU A 327 31.42 17.36 -47.09
N THR A 328 31.53 18.07 -48.21
CA THR A 328 31.18 17.58 -49.54
C THR A 328 32.27 17.99 -50.51
N ALA A 329 32.97 17.00 -51.07
CA ALA A 329 33.84 17.17 -52.23
C ALA A 329 33.03 17.02 -53.53
N THR A 330 33.54 17.56 -54.64
CA THR A 330 32.95 17.45 -55.98
C THR A 330 34.08 17.27 -56.98
N ALA A 331 34.09 16.12 -57.67
CA ALA A 331 35.11 15.77 -58.66
C ALA A 331 34.63 16.08 -60.08
N ARG A 332 35.52 16.65 -60.90
CA ARG A 332 35.18 17.16 -62.24
C ARG A 332 36.28 16.95 -63.27
N THR A 333 35.83 16.82 -64.52
CA THR A 333 36.66 16.84 -65.74
C THR A 333 36.98 18.27 -66.18
N GLU A 334 37.87 18.44 -67.17
CA GLU A 334 38.23 19.76 -67.71
C GLU A 334 37.02 20.49 -68.34
N GLY A 335 36.08 19.74 -68.91
CA GLY A 335 34.81 20.25 -69.41
C GLY A 335 33.78 20.59 -68.32
N GLY A 336 34.11 20.40 -67.03
CA GLY A 336 33.25 20.71 -65.88
C GLY A 336 32.23 19.62 -65.52
N ALA A 337 32.17 18.53 -66.29
CA ALA A 337 31.30 17.38 -66.04
C ALA A 337 31.67 16.68 -64.73
N ARG A 338 30.67 16.16 -64.01
CA ARG A 338 30.86 15.50 -62.71
C ARG A 338 31.23 14.01 -62.86
N ILE A 339 32.08 13.51 -61.98
CA ILE A 339 32.62 12.14 -62.03
C ILE A 339 32.19 11.34 -60.79
N PRO A 340 31.21 10.42 -60.89
CA PRO A 340 30.81 9.49 -59.82
C PRO A 340 31.68 8.22 -59.78
N GLY A 341 31.64 7.45 -58.70
CA GLY A 341 32.32 6.15 -58.58
C GLY A 341 33.82 6.19 -58.28
N LEU A 342 34.37 7.35 -57.92
CA LEU A 342 35.77 7.49 -57.53
C LEU A 342 36.00 7.06 -56.08
N ASP A 343 37.19 6.52 -55.82
CA ASP A 343 37.70 6.37 -54.45
C ASP A 343 38.28 7.73 -54.01
N VAL A 344 37.74 8.30 -52.93
CA VAL A 344 38.03 9.68 -52.48
C VAL A 344 38.37 9.69 -51.00
N ASP A 345 39.65 9.87 -50.70
CA ASP A 345 40.16 10.00 -49.34
C ASP A 345 40.04 11.44 -48.81
N PHE A 346 39.90 11.59 -47.49
CA PHE A 346 39.93 12.87 -46.79
C PHE A 346 40.99 12.86 -45.68
N SER A 347 41.78 13.93 -45.62
CA SER A 347 42.84 14.15 -44.61
C SER A 347 42.76 15.56 -44.03
N SER A 348 43.38 15.79 -42.86
CA SER A 348 43.43 17.11 -42.20
C SER A 348 44.82 17.38 -41.65
N THR A 349 45.22 18.65 -41.61
CA THR A 349 46.46 19.09 -40.95
C THR A 349 46.37 19.07 -39.42
N ASP A 350 45.17 18.93 -38.84
CA ASP A 350 44.97 18.73 -37.39
C ASP A 350 44.86 17.22 -37.08
N PRO A 351 45.86 16.60 -36.41
CA PRO A 351 45.85 15.16 -36.12
C PRO A 351 44.81 14.76 -35.04
N GLY A 352 44.14 15.72 -34.40
CA GLY A 352 43.00 15.47 -33.52
C GLY A 352 41.66 15.45 -34.26
N GLN A 353 41.59 15.89 -35.52
CA GLN A 353 40.42 15.74 -36.36
C GLN A 353 40.33 14.32 -36.93
N SER A 354 39.13 13.85 -37.19
CA SER A 354 38.89 12.51 -37.75
C SER A 354 37.70 12.48 -38.68
N PHE A 355 37.72 11.56 -39.65
CA PHE A 355 36.69 11.41 -40.67
C PHE A 355 35.89 10.12 -40.47
N GLY A 356 34.58 10.18 -40.74
CA GLY A 356 33.74 9.00 -40.91
C GLY A 356 33.99 8.32 -42.27
N PRO A 357 33.23 7.26 -42.61
CA PRO A 357 33.26 6.70 -43.96
C PRO A 357 32.83 7.74 -44.99
N VAL A 358 33.48 7.73 -46.15
CA VAL A 358 33.11 8.56 -47.30
C VAL A 358 31.95 7.90 -48.04
N THR A 359 31.01 8.72 -48.51
CA THR A 359 29.82 8.30 -49.25
C THR A 359 29.82 8.98 -50.62
N ASP A 360 30.01 8.21 -51.68
CA ASP A 360 29.69 8.64 -53.05
C ASP A 360 28.16 8.76 -53.19
N ASN A 361 27.70 9.92 -53.66
CA ASN A 361 26.28 10.20 -53.88
C ASN A 361 25.81 9.81 -55.30
N ALA A 362 26.69 9.20 -56.11
CA ALA A 362 26.50 8.81 -57.51
C ALA A 362 26.21 9.98 -58.49
N ASP A 363 26.33 11.23 -58.03
CA ASP A 363 26.27 12.46 -58.84
C ASP A 363 27.65 13.14 -59.01
N GLY A 364 28.73 12.46 -58.59
CA GLY A 364 30.08 13.01 -58.53
C GLY A 364 30.34 13.98 -57.38
N THR A 365 29.47 13.97 -56.35
CA THR A 365 29.78 14.51 -55.03
C THR A 365 30.05 13.41 -54.01
N TYR A 366 30.99 13.69 -53.11
CA TYR A 366 31.48 12.74 -52.11
C TYR A 366 31.33 13.39 -50.74
N SER A 367 30.52 12.79 -49.88
CA SER A 367 30.21 13.35 -48.56
C SER A 367 30.88 12.58 -47.43
N VAL A 368 31.36 13.30 -46.42
CA VAL A 368 32.01 12.72 -45.24
C VAL A 368 31.66 13.52 -43.99
N THR A 369 31.57 12.83 -42.85
CA THR A 369 31.42 13.50 -41.54
C THR A 369 32.80 13.78 -40.96
N LEU A 370 33.19 15.04 -40.88
CA LEU A 370 34.34 15.50 -40.10
C LEU A 370 33.95 15.61 -38.62
N ARG A 371 34.79 15.11 -37.73
CA ARG A 371 34.71 15.25 -36.28
C ARG A 371 35.78 16.23 -35.77
N SER A 372 35.38 17.15 -34.90
CA SER A 372 36.24 18.15 -34.27
C SER A 372 37.40 17.52 -33.49
N SER A 373 38.55 18.18 -33.46
CA SER A 373 39.56 17.95 -32.43
C SER A 373 39.16 18.60 -31.10
N THR A 374 40.03 18.47 -30.09
CA THR A 374 39.94 19.17 -28.80
C THR A 374 40.68 20.53 -28.80
N THR A 375 41.11 21.01 -29.97
CA THR A 375 42.01 22.16 -30.13
C THR A 375 41.33 23.29 -30.88
N VAL A 376 41.51 24.53 -30.44
CA VAL A 376 41.03 25.72 -31.15
C VAL A 376 42.06 26.13 -32.20
N GLY A 377 41.63 26.32 -33.44
CA GLY A 377 42.51 26.68 -34.56
C GLY A 377 41.87 26.42 -35.92
N THR A 378 42.62 26.67 -36.99
CA THR A 378 42.21 26.37 -38.36
C THR A 378 43.04 25.20 -38.88
N ALA A 379 42.39 24.22 -39.51
CA ALA A 379 43.04 23.09 -40.16
C ALA A 379 42.66 23.04 -41.64
N THR A 380 43.63 22.79 -42.52
CA THR A 380 43.34 22.57 -43.93
C THR A 380 42.92 21.10 -44.10
N VAL A 381 41.69 20.89 -44.54
CA VAL A 381 41.19 19.58 -44.97
C VAL A 381 41.47 19.41 -46.45
N THR A 382 42.00 18.27 -46.83
CA THR A 382 42.30 17.91 -48.23
C THR A 382 41.50 16.67 -48.62
N ALA A 383 40.73 16.78 -49.71
CA ALA A 383 40.13 15.64 -50.40
C ALA A 383 40.97 15.25 -51.61
N THR A 384 41.19 13.95 -51.78
CA THR A 384 42.09 13.34 -52.78
C THR A 384 41.34 12.24 -53.52
N ALA A 385 41.21 12.32 -54.84
CA ALA A 385 40.62 11.24 -55.64
C ALA A 385 41.69 10.32 -56.24
N ALA A 386 41.67 9.05 -55.87
CA ALA A 386 42.53 8.04 -56.48
C ALA A 386 42.01 7.69 -57.89
N GLY A 387 42.89 7.79 -58.89
CA GLY A 387 42.55 7.50 -60.29
C GLY A 387 43.06 8.51 -61.32
N SER A 388 43.57 9.67 -60.87
CA SER A 388 44.33 10.60 -61.71
C SER A 388 45.49 9.86 -62.39
N THR A 389 45.55 9.85 -63.73
CA THR A 389 46.56 9.11 -64.52
C THR A 389 47.89 9.86 -64.63
N SER A 390 48.27 10.59 -63.58
CA SER A 390 49.54 11.32 -63.45
C SER A 390 49.90 11.53 -61.98
N ALA A 391 51.18 11.74 -61.69
CA ALA A 391 51.71 11.89 -60.32
C ALA A 391 51.33 13.21 -59.61
N ASN A 392 50.20 13.81 -59.99
CA ASN A 392 49.53 14.90 -59.31
C ASN A 392 48.10 14.45 -59.02
N ASP A 393 47.83 14.08 -57.77
CA ASP A 393 46.45 13.94 -57.30
C ASP A 393 45.76 15.31 -57.39
N VAL A 394 44.49 15.33 -57.82
CA VAL A 394 43.72 16.58 -57.86
C VAL A 394 43.20 16.87 -56.46
N LEU A 395 44.00 17.61 -55.70
CA LEU A 395 43.71 18.00 -54.33
C LEU A 395 42.65 19.10 -54.28
N GLY A 396 41.53 18.83 -53.59
CA GLY A 396 40.59 19.87 -53.17
C GLY A 396 40.84 20.25 -51.72
N THR A 397 41.27 21.48 -51.45
CA THR A 397 41.51 21.96 -50.08
C THR A 397 40.38 22.84 -49.56
N LEU A 398 40.13 22.77 -48.25
CA LEU A 398 39.23 23.65 -47.52
C LEU A 398 39.76 23.90 -46.10
N ASP A 399 39.96 25.17 -45.75
CA ASP A 399 40.27 25.54 -44.38
C ASP A 399 39.03 25.46 -43.48
N VAL A 400 39.11 24.63 -42.44
CA VAL A 400 38.06 24.43 -41.44
C VAL A 400 38.52 25.01 -40.11
N ALA A 401 37.94 26.15 -39.75
CA ALA A 401 38.07 26.73 -38.41
C ALA A 401 37.31 25.87 -37.37
N THR A 402 37.99 25.59 -36.26
CA THR A 402 37.44 24.93 -35.07
C THR A 402 37.43 25.94 -33.93
N GLU A 403 36.24 26.37 -33.51
CA GLU A 403 36.07 27.45 -32.54
C GLU A 403 36.22 26.98 -31.08
N GLY A 404 36.59 27.93 -30.20
CA GLY A 404 36.49 27.77 -28.76
C GLY A 404 35.04 27.87 -28.26
N TYR A 405 34.86 27.51 -26.99
CA TYR A 405 33.58 27.63 -26.31
C TYR A 405 33.74 28.06 -24.86
N THR A 406 32.66 28.59 -24.31
CA THR A 406 32.55 29.00 -22.91
C THR A 406 31.58 28.08 -22.18
N VAL A 407 31.76 27.93 -20.87
CA VAL A 407 30.75 27.35 -19.97
C VAL A 407 30.57 28.26 -18.76
N SER A 408 29.43 28.92 -18.67
CA SER A 408 29.14 29.97 -17.68
C SER A 408 28.00 29.58 -16.76
N VAL A 409 28.19 29.72 -15.45
CA VAL A 409 27.13 29.52 -14.43
C VAL A 409 26.29 30.78 -14.33
N ALA A 410 24.97 30.64 -14.48
CA ALA A 410 24.01 31.72 -14.29
C ALA A 410 23.94 32.14 -12.80
N THR A 411 23.57 33.39 -12.55
CA THR A 411 23.44 33.95 -11.19
C THR A 411 22.43 33.17 -10.36
N VAL A 412 22.87 32.61 -9.22
CA VAL A 412 21.99 31.93 -8.27
C VAL A 412 21.19 32.96 -7.48
N ALA A 413 19.93 33.15 -7.85
CA ALA A 413 19.05 34.16 -7.24
C ALA A 413 18.65 33.86 -5.77
N LYS A 414 18.91 32.65 -5.28
CA LYS A 414 18.62 32.24 -3.90
C LYS A 414 19.87 32.35 -3.03
N THR A 415 19.83 33.23 -2.03
CA THR A 415 20.69 33.13 -0.84
C THR A 415 20.35 31.84 -0.10
N LEU A 416 21.35 31.00 0.16
CA LEU A 416 21.22 29.77 0.95
C LEU A 416 21.30 30.11 2.44
N VAL A 417 20.66 29.32 3.29
CA VAL A 417 20.81 29.45 4.75
C VAL A 417 21.80 28.38 5.24
N ALA A 418 22.64 28.71 6.23
CA ALA A 418 23.71 27.87 6.79
C ALA A 418 23.22 26.65 7.61
N THR A 419 22.24 25.91 7.09
CA THR A 419 21.63 24.75 7.77
C THR A 419 22.27 23.42 7.37
N ALA A 420 23.17 23.39 6.38
CA ALA A 420 23.60 22.19 5.64
C ALA A 420 22.51 21.43 4.85
N HIS A 421 21.26 21.95 4.81
CA HIS A 421 20.11 21.31 4.13
C HIS A 421 19.35 22.24 3.18
N ASP A 422 19.54 23.56 3.23
CA ASP A 422 18.89 24.48 2.30
C ASP A 422 19.53 24.35 0.90
N THR A 423 18.70 24.21 -0.13
CA THR A 423 19.14 23.87 -1.50
C THR A 423 18.77 24.94 -2.53
N ALA A 424 19.60 25.10 -3.56
CA ALA A 424 19.33 25.94 -4.72
C ALA A 424 19.62 25.17 -6.02
N THR A 425 19.09 25.64 -7.14
CA THR A 425 19.48 25.14 -8.46
C THR A 425 20.65 25.98 -8.99
N VAL A 426 21.74 25.33 -9.36
CA VAL A 426 22.80 25.93 -10.21
C VAL A 426 22.57 25.49 -11.65
N THR A 427 22.73 26.42 -12.59
CA THR A 427 22.60 26.14 -14.03
C THR A 427 23.77 26.77 -14.76
N ALA A 428 24.50 25.97 -15.53
CA ALA A 428 25.48 26.43 -16.49
C ALA A 428 24.92 26.37 -17.92
N THR A 429 25.41 27.24 -18.81
CA THR A 429 25.17 27.18 -20.26
C THR A 429 26.50 26.99 -20.98
N ALA A 430 26.55 26.09 -21.97
CA ALA A 430 27.72 25.86 -22.81
C ALA A 430 27.48 26.35 -24.25
N GLU A 431 28.40 27.16 -24.77
CA GLU A 431 28.17 27.96 -25.99
C GLU A 431 29.49 28.31 -26.71
N SER A 432 29.53 28.13 -28.04
CA SER A 432 30.68 28.52 -28.88
C SER A 432 30.86 30.04 -28.95
N THR A 433 32.03 30.49 -29.41
CA THR A 433 32.30 31.91 -29.71
C THR A 433 31.26 32.53 -30.65
N SER A 434 30.72 31.74 -31.59
CA SER A 434 29.64 32.10 -32.54
C SER A 434 28.20 31.90 -32.04
N GLY A 435 27.97 31.45 -30.79
CA GLY A 435 26.62 31.29 -30.21
C GLY A 435 25.94 29.92 -30.43
N LYS A 436 26.65 28.91 -30.93
CA LYS A 436 26.15 27.53 -31.01
C LYS A 436 26.08 26.93 -29.61
N LYS A 437 24.86 26.66 -29.11
CA LYS A 437 24.65 25.97 -27.83
C LYS A 437 25.12 24.51 -27.90
N LEU A 438 25.76 24.01 -26.84
CA LEU A 438 26.46 22.72 -26.86
C LEU A 438 25.83 21.68 -25.91
N THR A 439 25.30 20.61 -26.48
CA THR A 439 24.68 19.47 -25.77
C THR A 439 25.60 18.26 -25.71
N GLY A 440 25.49 17.45 -24.65
CA GLY A 440 26.22 16.17 -24.52
C GLY A 440 27.63 16.27 -23.91
N LEU A 441 28.02 17.45 -23.38
CA LEU A 441 29.27 17.62 -22.64
C LEU A 441 29.18 16.98 -21.25
N SER A 442 30.27 16.38 -20.78
CA SER A 442 30.38 15.87 -19.41
C SER A 442 30.73 17.00 -18.43
N VAL A 443 29.69 17.73 -18.00
CA VAL A 443 29.79 18.87 -17.06
C VAL A 443 29.57 18.40 -15.62
N SER A 444 30.40 18.91 -14.70
CA SER A 444 30.19 18.87 -13.24
C SER A 444 30.37 20.26 -12.63
N PHE A 445 30.17 20.40 -11.31
CA PHE A 445 30.34 21.66 -10.59
C PHE A 445 31.29 21.49 -9.41
N VAL A 446 32.04 22.53 -9.09
CA VAL A 446 32.86 22.64 -7.87
C VAL A 446 32.56 23.95 -7.16
N SER A 447 32.74 23.98 -5.84
CA SER A 447 32.61 25.19 -5.01
C SER A 447 33.91 25.45 -4.26
N THR A 448 34.18 26.73 -3.93
CA THR A 448 35.28 27.10 -3.01
C THR A 448 34.96 26.82 -1.54
N ASP A 449 33.70 26.53 -1.21
CA ASP A 449 33.25 26.12 0.13
C ASP A 449 33.12 24.59 0.17
N ALA A 450 33.99 23.94 0.96
CA ALA A 450 34.04 22.48 1.08
C ALA A 450 32.83 21.88 1.83
N GLY A 451 31.99 22.70 2.46
CA GLY A 451 30.71 22.27 3.03
C GLY A 451 29.55 22.29 2.02
N GLN A 452 29.75 22.88 0.83
CA GLN A 452 28.77 22.82 -0.26
C GLN A 452 28.92 21.53 -1.06
N SER A 453 27.81 20.99 -1.53
CA SER A 453 27.79 19.76 -2.35
C SER A 453 26.79 19.86 -3.50
N PHE A 454 27.03 19.07 -4.55
CA PHE A 454 26.19 19.05 -5.75
C PHE A 454 25.56 17.67 -5.96
N GLY A 455 24.28 17.67 -6.31
CA GLY A 455 23.59 16.48 -6.82
C GLY A 455 24.03 16.13 -8.25
N THR A 456 23.40 15.09 -8.82
CA THR A 456 23.61 14.68 -10.21
C THR A 456 23.30 15.83 -11.18
N VAL A 457 24.20 16.09 -12.13
CA VAL A 457 23.96 17.06 -13.21
C VAL A 457 22.97 16.50 -14.22
N SER A 458 21.94 17.27 -14.53
CA SER A 458 20.97 17.01 -15.60
C SER A 458 21.28 17.92 -16.79
N ALA A 459 21.43 17.33 -17.98
CA ALA A 459 21.58 18.07 -19.23
C ALA A 459 20.19 18.42 -19.80
N GLY A 460 19.93 19.71 -19.96
CA GLY A 460 18.71 20.23 -20.57
C GLY A 460 18.86 20.56 -22.06
N GLY A 461 17.76 21.00 -22.66
CA GLY A 461 17.79 21.57 -24.01
C GLY A 461 18.62 22.87 -24.07
N GLY A 462 19.03 23.26 -25.27
CA GLY A 462 19.72 24.54 -25.50
C GLY A 462 21.09 24.67 -24.82
N GLY A 463 21.79 23.55 -24.59
CA GLY A 463 23.14 23.53 -24.00
C GLY A 463 23.18 23.90 -22.52
N THR A 464 22.08 23.69 -21.79
CA THR A 464 21.98 23.95 -20.34
C THR A 464 22.34 22.71 -19.52
N TYR A 465 23.01 22.91 -18.38
CA TYR A 465 23.42 21.85 -17.46
C TYR A 465 23.08 22.30 -16.04
N SER A 466 22.21 21.57 -15.34
CA SER A 466 21.71 22.00 -14.03
C SER A 466 21.93 20.94 -12.94
N ALA A 467 22.20 21.39 -11.72
CA ALA A 467 22.31 20.54 -10.54
C ALA A 467 21.69 21.21 -9.31
N THR A 468 21.28 20.39 -8.35
CA THR A 468 20.95 20.86 -7.00
C THR A 468 22.25 21.13 -6.25
N LEU A 469 22.47 22.38 -5.83
CA LEU A 469 23.47 22.80 -4.87
C LEU A 469 22.87 22.73 -3.45
N THR A 470 23.50 21.97 -2.56
CA THR A 470 23.20 21.99 -1.12
C THR A 470 24.14 22.96 -0.41
N GLY A 471 23.58 23.85 0.39
CA GLY A 471 24.34 24.85 1.16
C GLY A 471 25.18 24.26 2.28
N SER A 472 26.09 25.07 2.80
CA SER A 472 27.04 24.69 3.85
C SER A 472 26.45 24.77 5.27
N ALA A 473 27.20 24.27 6.24
CA ALA A 473 26.94 24.45 7.68
C ALA A 473 27.45 25.80 8.22
N THR A 474 28.20 26.56 7.41
CA THR A 474 28.81 27.84 7.79
C THR A 474 28.33 28.99 6.92
N PRO A 475 28.02 30.17 7.48
CA PRO A 475 27.78 31.38 6.68
C PRO A 475 29.04 31.83 5.94
N GLY A 476 28.87 32.39 4.74
CA GLY A 476 29.97 32.84 3.89
C GLY A 476 29.57 32.96 2.42
N THR A 477 30.49 33.44 1.58
CA THR A 477 30.31 33.52 0.12
C THR A 477 31.27 32.55 -0.56
N ALA A 478 30.74 31.71 -1.45
CA ALA A 478 31.51 30.74 -2.22
C ALA A 478 31.41 31.03 -3.72
N THR A 479 32.44 30.68 -4.49
CA THR A 479 32.38 30.70 -5.96
C THR A 479 32.09 29.30 -6.47
N VAL A 480 30.97 29.15 -7.19
CA VAL A 480 30.61 27.92 -7.89
C VAL A 480 31.08 28.00 -9.34
N THR A 481 31.92 27.07 -9.75
CA THR A 481 32.56 27.04 -11.07
C THR A 481 32.19 25.71 -11.76
N PRO A 482 31.90 25.71 -13.08
CA PRO A 482 31.64 24.47 -13.81
C PRO A 482 32.98 23.80 -14.16
N VAL A 483 32.97 22.49 -14.33
CA VAL A 483 34.12 21.71 -14.80
C VAL A 483 33.65 20.86 -15.97
N VAL A 484 34.42 20.83 -17.06
CA VAL A 484 34.15 19.98 -18.23
C VAL A 484 35.23 18.92 -18.33
N THR A 485 34.82 17.68 -18.63
CA THR A 485 35.73 16.53 -18.77
C THR A 485 35.51 15.84 -20.12
N GLY A 486 36.58 15.23 -20.66
CA GLY A 486 36.50 14.47 -21.92
C GLY A 486 36.35 15.31 -23.20
N ALA A 487 36.49 16.63 -23.12
CA ALA A 487 36.42 17.57 -24.23
C ALA A 487 37.60 18.56 -24.21
N GLY A 488 37.78 19.35 -25.28
CA GLY A 488 38.78 20.43 -25.30
C GLY A 488 38.49 21.52 -24.28
N ALA A 489 39.54 22.21 -23.82
CA ALA A 489 39.47 23.11 -22.67
C ALA A 489 38.67 24.39 -22.97
N PRO A 490 37.51 24.63 -22.32
CA PRO A 490 36.72 25.84 -22.51
C PRO A 490 37.18 26.98 -21.61
N THR A 491 36.68 28.18 -21.89
CA THR A 491 36.68 29.26 -20.88
C THR A 491 35.56 29.01 -19.88
N LEU A 492 35.93 28.76 -18.62
CA LEU A 492 35.00 28.52 -17.52
C LEU A 492 34.67 29.83 -16.81
N THR A 493 33.39 30.06 -16.48
CA THR A 493 32.97 31.24 -15.71
C THR A 493 32.05 30.81 -14.57
N GLY A 494 32.50 31.03 -13.34
CA GLY A 494 31.74 30.74 -12.13
C GLY A 494 30.83 31.89 -11.69
N THR A 495 30.04 31.64 -10.64
CA THR A 495 29.17 32.63 -10.00
C THR A 495 29.34 32.60 -8.48
N SER A 496 29.15 33.73 -7.81
CA SER A 496 29.15 33.81 -6.34
C SER A 496 27.81 33.37 -5.77
N VAL A 497 27.83 32.45 -4.80
CA VAL A 497 26.65 32.03 -4.03
C VAL A 497 26.86 32.40 -2.56
N ALA A 498 25.89 33.10 -1.97
CA ALA A 498 25.91 33.50 -0.57
C ALA A 498 25.16 32.48 0.30
N THR A 499 25.77 32.12 1.43
CA THR A 499 25.18 31.36 2.54
C THR A 499 25.04 32.29 3.74
N GLU A 500 23.83 32.58 4.19
CA GLU A 500 23.55 33.45 5.33
C GLU A 500 23.42 32.69 6.66
N GLY A 501 23.66 33.40 7.76
CA GLY A 501 23.43 32.87 9.10
C GLY A 501 21.95 32.81 9.46
N TYR A 502 21.66 32.12 10.56
CA TYR A 502 20.32 32.11 11.14
C TYR A 502 20.35 32.14 12.66
N THR A 503 19.21 32.54 13.21
CA THR A 503 18.95 32.68 14.63
C THR A 503 17.86 31.70 15.05
N VAL A 504 17.89 31.26 16.30
CA VAL A 504 16.78 30.55 16.94
C VAL A 504 16.53 31.19 18.31
N SER A 505 15.40 31.88 18.44
CA SER A 505 15.07 32.72 19.60
C SER A 505 13.78 32.24 20.28
N ILE A 506 13.80 32.14 21.61
CA ILE A 506 12.62 31.78 22.41
C ILE A 506 11.83 33.06 22.75
N ALA A 507 10.52 33.03 22.51
CA ALA A 507 9.61 34.09 22.94
C ALA A 507 9.49 34.13 24.47
N THR A 508 9.33 35.32 25.05
CA THR A 508 9.25 35.51 26.50
C THR A 508 8.11 34.68 27.12
N VAL A 509 8.46 33.79 28.06
CA VAL A 509 7.49 33.03 28.83
C VAL A 509 6.89 33.94 29.90
N THR A 510 5.60 34.25 29.78
CA THR A 510 4.89 35.17 30.69
C THR A 510 4.30 34.49 31.92
N LYS A 511 4.23 33.16 31.95
CA LYS A 511 3.77 32.39 33.10
C LYS A 511 4.94 32.12 34.06
N THR A 512 4.83 32.63 35.29
CA THR A 512 5.56 32.09 36.44
C THR A 512 5.05 30.69 36.74
N LEU A 513 5.96 29.71 36.78
CA LEU A 513 5.67 28.33 37.16
C LEU A 513 5.61 28.20 38.68
N VAL A 514 4.88 27.24 39.21
CA VAL A 514 4.91 26.90 40.65
C VAL A 514 5.90 25.75 40.90
N ALA A 515 6.60 25.79 42.03
CA ALA A 515 7.60 24.79 42.46
C ALA A 515 7.02 23.41 42.83
N THR A 516 5.96 22.96 42.15
CA THR A 516 5.32 21.66 42.41
C THR A 516 6.01 20.50 41.70
N GLY A 517 6.90 20.73 40.74
CA GLY A 517 7.42 19.68 39.85
C GLY A 517 6.45 19.24 38.74
N HIS A 518 5.21 19.77 38.72
CA HIS A 518 4.15 19.39 37.76
C HIS A 518 3.53 20.57 37.02
N ASP A 519 3.63 21.79 37.56
CA ASP A 519 3.11 22.97 36.87
C ASP A 519 3.89 23.24 35.57
N SER A 520 3.19 23.68 34.52
CA SER A 520 3.76 23.74 33.17
C SER A 520 3.38 24.97 32.35
N ALA A 521 4.22 25.30 31.38
CA ALA A 521 4.05 26.39 30.42
C ALA A 521 4.52 25.97 29.02
N THR A 522 4.04 26.64 27.98
CA THR A 522 4.54 26.41 26.61
C THR A 522 5.75 27.30 26.36
N VAL A 523 6.90 26.70 26.06
CA VAL A 523 8.04 27.41 25.44
C VAL A 523 7.89 27.36 23.92
N THR A 524 8.17 28.46 23.24
CA THR A 524 8.12 28.55 21.77
C THR A 524 9.36 29.27 21.25
N ALA A 525 10.17 28.57 20.46
CA ALA A 525 11.24 29.14 19.66
C ALA A 525 10.76 29.49 18.25
N THR A 526 11.37 30.50 17.63
CA THR A 526 11.25 30.81 16.20
C THR A 526 12.63 30.71 15.55
N ALA A 527 12.73 30.01 14.43
CA ALA A 527 13.96 29.91 13.64
C ALA A 527 13.87 30.80 12.39
N GLU A 528 14.86 31.67 12.20
CA GLU A 528 14.82 32.74 11.20
C GLU A 528 16.22 33.11 10.69
N SER A 529 16.39 33.20 9.37
CA SER A 529 17.66 33.59 8.74
C SER A 529 17.91 35.11 8.80
N THR A 530 19.13 35.54 8.48
CA THR A 530 19.51 36.97 8.48
C THR A 530 18.62 37.84 7.59
N SER A 531 18.09 37.30 6.49
CA SER A 531 17.14 37.95 5.57
C SER A 531 15.66 37.93 6.03
N GLY A 532 15.35 37.36 7.20
CA GLY A 532 13.97 37.26 7.72
C GLY A 532 13.16 36.07 7.19
N LYS A 533 13.80 35.11 6.51
CA LYS A 533 13.14 33.87 6.08
C LYS A 533 12.98 32.93 7.29
N LYS A 534 11.73 32.63 7.66
CA LYS A 534 11.42 31.61 8.68
C LYS A 534 11.83 30.21 8.22
N LEU A 535 12.31 29.39 9.14
CA LEU A 535 12.96 28.11 8.83
C LEU A 535 12.21 26.93 9.45
N THR A 536 11.81 25.97 8.61
CA THR A 536 11.09 24.75 8.99
C THR A 536 11.94 23.51 8.75
N GLY A 537 11.71 22.43 9.52
CA GLY A 537 12.39 21.14 9.34
C GLY A 537 13.72 20.96 10.08
N LEU A 538 14.20 21.99 10.79
CA LEU A 538 15.32 21.87 11.74
C LEU A 538 14.96 20.95 12.93
N SER A 539 15.94 20.18 13.42
CA SER A 539 15.82 19.39 14.65
C SER A 539 16.15 20.23 15.88
N VAL A 540 15.13 20.92 16.40
CA VAL A 540 15.22 21.79 17.59
C VAL A 540 14.82 21.01 18.85
N SER A 541 15.58 21.20 19.93
CA SER A 541 15.23 20.81 21.30
C SER A 541 15.44 21.99 22.26
N PHE A 542 15.14 21.79 23.55
CA PHE A 542 15.29 22.82 24.58
C PHE A 542 16.17 22.30 25.73
N ALA A 543 16.92 23.20 26.34
CA ALA A 543 17.70 22.96 27.55
C ALA A 543 17.38 24.03 28.60
N SER A 544 17.50 23.70 29.88
CA SER A 544 17.35 24.65 30.99
C SER A 544 18.60 24.61 31.88
N THR A 545 18.90 25.73 32.54
CA THR A 545 19.94 25.78 33.59
C THR A 545 19.47 25.15 34.92
N ASP A 546 18.18 24.87 35.06
CA ASP A 546 17.58 24.17 36.20
C ASP A 546 17.37 22.70 35.83
N ALA A 547 18.11 21.81 36.50
CA ALA A 547 18.08 20.38 36.22
C ALA A 547 16.79 19.68 36.70
N GLY A 548 15.94 20.35 37.47
CA GLY A 548 14.60 19.87 37.82
C GLY A 548 13.53 20.20 36.76
N GLN A 549 13.84 21.06 35.79
CA GLN A 549 12.94 21.36 34.67
C GLN A 549 13.07 20.30 33.57
N SER A 550 11.94 19.96 32.94
CA SER A 550 11.89 19.00 31.85
C SER A 550 11.04 19.50 30.69
N PHE A 551 11.30 18.96 29.49
CA PHE A 551 10.60 19.33 28.27
C PHE A 551 9.89 18.12 27.67
N GLY A 552 8.64 18.32 27.26
CA GLY A 552 7.90 17.37 26.43
C GLY A 552 8.45 17.28 25.01
N THR A 553 7.76 16.51 24.15
CA THR A 553 8.09 16.43 22.73
C THR A 553 7.95 17.79 22.05
N VAL A 554 8.91 18.13 21.19
CA VAL A 554 8.88 19.37 20.40
C VAL A 554 7.95 19.19 19.21
N SER A 555 6.97 20.08 19.08
CA SER A 555 6.09 20.20 17.92
C SER A 555 6.61 21.31 16.99
N ALA A 556 6.76 21.01 15.71
CA ALA A 556 7.13 21.99 14.68
C ALA A 556 5.85 22.59 14.07
N GLY A 557 5.69 23.90 14.23
CA GLY A 557 4.55 24.66 13.72
C GLY A 557 4.83 25.34 12.36
N ALA A 558 3.79 25.96 11.81
CA ALA A 558 3.93 26.82 10.64
C ALA A 558 4.81 28.06 10.95
N GLY A 559 5.42 28.64 9.92
CA GLY A 559 6.22 29.86 10.07
C GLY A 559 7.51 29.68 10.87
N GLY A 560 8.10 28.48 10.89
CA GLY A 560 9.38 28.19 11.55
C GLY A 560 9.32 28.25 13.08
N THR A 561 8.15 27.95 13.65
CA THR A 561 7.93 27.89 15.10
C THR A 561 8.17 26.48 15.64
N TYR A 562 8.71 26.39 16.85
CA TYR A 562 9.03 25.15 17.54
C TYR A 562 8.56 25.27 18.98
N SER A 563 7.59 24.45 19.39
CA SER A 563 6.97 24.57 20.71
C SER A 563 7.08 23.27 21.51
N ALA A 564 7.29 23.39 22.82
CA ALA A 564 7.24 22.28 23.76
C ALA A 564 6.57 22.68 25.07
N THR A 565 6.00 21.71 25.78
CA THR A 565 5.62 21.89 27.18
C THR A 565 6.89 21.86 28.04
N LEU A 566 7.16 22.95 28.74
CA LEU A 566 8.12 23.01 29.85
C LEU A 566 7.37 22.67 31.14
N THR A 567 7.82 21.63 31.84
CA THR A 567 7.39 21.31 33.21
C THR A 567 8.38 21.93 34.19
N GLY A 568 7.85 22.64 35.19
CA GLY A 568 8.61 23.33 36.22
C GLY A 568 9.31 22.39 37.20
N SER A 569 10.30 22.92 37.91
CA SER A 569 11.04 22.18 38.94
C SER A 569 10.26 22.07 40.26
N ALA A 570 10.72 21.17 41.13
CA ALA A 570 10.29 21.06 42.52
C ALA A 570 10.94 22.13 43.45
N THR A 571 11.84 22.96 42.92
CA THR A 571 12.54 24.02 43.65
C THR A 571 12.21 25.42 43.11
N PRO A 572 11.93 26.42 43.97
CA PRO A 572 11.80 27.81 43.53
C PRO A 572 13.12 28.37 42.99
N GLY A 573 13.06 29.27 42.01
CA GLY A 573 14.25 29.88 41.41
C GLY A 573 13.97 30.55 40.06
N THR A 574 15.04 30.95 39.37
CA THR A 574 14.97 31.46 38.00
C THR A 574 15.95 30.69 37.13
N ALA A 575 15.46 30.12 36.02
CA ALA A 575 16.26 29.37 35.06
C ALA A 575 16.35 30.11 33.73
N THR A 576 17.45 29.90 33.00
CA THR A 576 17.52 30.30 31.59
C THR A 576 17.22 29.07 30.73
N VAL A 577 16.15 29.16 29.93
CA VAL A 577 15.84 28.16 28.91
C VAL A 577 16.48 28.60 27.60
N THR A 578 17.24 27.72 26.96
CA THR A 578 17.86 27.95 25.65
C THR A 578 17.38 26.93 24.61
N PRO A 579 17.26 27.32 23.33
CA PRO A 579 17.02 26.37 22.27
C PRO A 579 18.34 25.68 21.92
N VAL A 580 18.27 24.45 21.44
CA VAL A 580 19.40 23.66 20.95
C VAL A 580 19.03 23.15 19.56
N VAL A 581 19.94 23.26 18.59
CA VAL A 581 19.74 22.75 17.23
C VAL A 581 20.75 21.65 16.94
N THR A 582 20.28 20.55 16.36
CA THR A 582 21.09 19.38 16.03
C THR A 582 20.98 19.03 14.54
N GLY A 583 22.01 18.41 13.98
CA GLY A 583 22.02 17.98 12.57
C GLY A 583 22.05 19.10 11.52
N ALA A 584 22.24 20.36 11.93
CA ALA A 584 22.35 21.53 11.07
C ALA A 584 23.54 22.41 11.49
N GLY A 585 23.93 23.37 10.64
CA GLY A 585 24.97 24.36 10.95
C GLY A 585 24.62 25.25 12.15
N ALA A 586 25.63 25.77 12.85
CA ALA A 586 25.47 26.41 14.16
C ALA A 586 24.81 27.81 14.07
N PRO A 587 23.60 28.00 14.63
CA PRO A 587 22.93 29.31 14.65
C PRO A 587 23.36 30.17 15.84
N THR A 588 22.96 31.45 15.81
CA THR A 588 22.89 32.25 17.03
C THR A 588 21.66 31.84 17.85
N LEU A 589 21.88 31.32 19.05
CA LEU A 589 20.82 30.88 19.96
C LEU A 589 20.44 32.02 20.92
N THR A 590 19.15 32.23 21.18
CA THR A 590 18.67 33.22 22.16
C THR A 590 17.63 32.59 23.07
N GLY A 591 17.96 32.51 24.36
CA GLY A 591 17.09 31.96 25.40
C GLY A 591 16.15 32.99 26.03
N THR A 592 15.33 32.50 26.97
CA THR A 592 14.48 33.33 27.86
C THR A 592 14.71 32.91 29.30
N SER A 593 14.57 33.84 30.23
CA SER A 593 14.38 33.49 31.64
C SER A 593 12.98 32.90 31.85
N VAL A 594 12.88 31.95 32.78
CA VAL A 594 11.62 31.42 33.32
C VAL A 594 11.74 31.41 34.84
N ALA A 595 10.71 31.89 35.54
CA ALA A 595 10.66 31.94 36.99
C ALA A 595 9.78 30.81 37.55
N THR A 596 10.24 30.22 38.66
CA THR A 596 9.51 29.23 39.45
C THR A 596 9.30 29.77 40.86
N GLU A 597 8.05 30.02 41.26
CA GLU A 597 7.69 30.53 42.58
C GLU A 597 7.43 29.40 43.58
N GLY A 598 7.73 29.64 44.86
CA GLY A 598 7.36 28.73 45.94
C GLY A 598 5.87 28.77 46.26
N TYR A 599 5.44 27.87 47.13
CA TYR A 599 4.08 27.83 47.67
C TYR A 599 4.07 27.48 49.16
N THR A 600 2.98 27.86 49.81
CA THR A 600 2.72 27.69 51.25
C THR A 600 1.56 26.71 51.45
N VAL A 601 1.55 26.03 52.59
CA VAL A 601 0.43 25.21 53.07
C VAL A 601 0.12 25.68 54.48
N VAL A 602 -1.06 26.25 54.71
CA VAL A 602 -1.47 26.78 56.02
C VAL A 602 -2.61 25.94 56.57
N VAL A 603 -2.33 25.08 57.56
CA VAL A 603 -3.36 24.32 58.27
C VAL A 603 -4.17 25.26 59.15
N GLY A 604 -5.49 25.21 59.02
CA GLY A 604 -6.41 26.04 59.80
C GLY A 604 -6.45 25.63 61.26
N SER A 605 -6.47 26.62 62.16
CA SER A 605 -6.67 26.37 63.60
C SER A 605 -8.05 25.77 63.87
N PRO A 606 -8.16 24.77 64.76
CA PRO A 606 -9.42 24.10 65.03
C PRO A 606 -10.42 25.00 65.76
N VAL A 607 -11.70 24.92 65.39
CA VAL A 607 -12.78 25.74 65.98
C VAL A 607 -13.25 25.24 67.36
N ARG A 608 -12.83 24.04 67.76
CA ARG A 608 -13.13 23.41 69.07
C ARG A 608 -12.08 22.36 69.43
N SER A 609 -12.04 21.97 70.70
CA SER A 609 -11.38 20.73 71.14
C SER A 609 -12.16 19.50 70.65
N LEU A 610 -11.45 18.38 70.48
CA LEU A 610 -12.04 17.04 70.46
C LEU A 610 -12.29 16.56 71.89
N VAL A 611 -13.21 15.61 72.09
CA VAL A 611 -13.42 14.93 73.37
C VAL A 611 -12.74 13.56 73.37
N ALA A 612 -12.05 13.21 74.46
CA ALA A 612 -11.27 11.98 74.65
C ALA A 612 -12.10 10.67 74.67
N THR A 613 -12.84 10.42 73.59
CA THR A 613 -13.81 9.32 73.44
C THR A 613 -13.33 8.23 72.48
N GLY A 614 -12.37 8.52 71.60
CA GLY A 614 -11.99 7.65 70.48
C GLY A 614 -12.88 7.77 69.22
N TRP A 615 -14.02 8.47 69.29
CA TRP A 615 -15.01 8.54 68.19
C TRP A 615 -15.52 9.95 67.86
N ASP A 616 -15.20 10.96 68.67
CA ASP A 616 -15.49 12.36 68.33
C ASP A 616 -14.76 12.79 67.05
N VAL A 617 -15.36 13.67 66.24
CA VAL A 617 -14.85 14.03 64.91
C VAL A 617 -14.79 15.54 64.67
N LEU A 618 -13.68 15.99 64.09
CA LEU A 618 -13.40 17.38 63.76
C LEU A 618 -13.04 17.50 62.27
N THR A 619 -13.59 18.49 61.57
CA THR A 619 -13.12 18.84 60.22
C THR A 619 -11.89 19.75 60.33
N MET A 620 -10.77 19.29 59.80
CA MET A 620 -9.55 20.09 59.60
C MET A 620 -9.59 20.76 58.23
N THR A 621 -8.94 21.90 58.10
CA THR A 621 -8.78 22.61 56.82
C THR A 621 -7.32 22.96 56.57
N ALA A 622 -6.95 23.16 55.32
CA ALA A 622 -5.68 23.77 54.92
C ALA A 622 -5.89 24.65 53.68
N GLN A 623 -5.23 25.81 53.65
CA GLN A 623 -5.16 26.68 52.49
C GLN A 623 -3.81 26.50 51.79
N VAL A 624 -3.83 26.31 50.46
CA VAL A 624 -2.62 26.12 49.66
C VAL A 624 -2.52 27.21 48.60
N GLU A 625 -1.49 28.04 48.72
CA GLU A 625 -1.30 29.25 47.91
C GLU A 625 0.15 29.42 47.47
N THR A 626 0.36 30.02 46.32
CA THR A 626 1.69 30.45 45.86
C THR A 626 2.25 31.61 46.68
N ALA A 627 3.55 31.85 46.56
CA ALA A 627 4.21 33.04 47.11
C ALA A 627 3.63 34.38 46.59
N SER A 628 2.92 34.37 45.45
CA SER A 628 2.16 35.52 44.94
C SER A 628 0.69 35.62 45.40
N GLY A 629 0.23 34.74 46.31
CA GLY A 629 -1.14 34.75 46.85
C GLY A 629 -2.20 34.18 45.90
N ARG A 630 -1.79 33.44 44.86
CA ARG A 630 -2.71 32.68 43.98
C ARG A 630 -2.94 31.29 44.57
N ALA A 631 -4.20 30.93 44.75
CA ALA A 631 -4.67 29.61 45.18
C ALA A 631 -4.21 28.44 44.29
N LEU A 632 -4.08 27.26 44.89
CA LEU A 632 -3.60 26.03 44.24
C LEU A 632 -4.53 24.82 44.50
N PRO A 633 -5.65 24.71 43.75
CA PRO A 633 -6.45 23.48 43.70
C PRO A 633 -5.74 22.37 42.89
N GLY A 634 -6.26 21.14 42.99
CA GLY A 634 -5.82 19.99 42.19
C GLY A 634 -4.49 19.35 42.64
N LEU A 635 -4.06 19.55 43.88
CA LEU A 635 -2.87 18.93 44.46
C LEU A 635 -3.23 17.72 45.35
N ASP A 636 -2.42 16.66 45.30
CA ASP A 636 -2.55 15.49 46.16
C ASP A 636 -2.10 15.79 47.61
N LEU A 637 -2.91 16.59 48.32
CA LEU A 637 -2.71 16.92 49.73
C LEU A 637 -3.09 15.74 50.63
N SER A 638 -2.21 15.45 51.60
CA SER A 638 -2.45 14.54 52.71
C SER A 638 -2.36 15.30 54.03
N PHE A 639 -3.23 15.01 54.99
CA PHE A 639 -3.09 15.48 56.37
C PHE A 639 -2.47 14.39 57.25
N GLY A 640 -1.72 14.79 58.27
CA GLY A 640 -1.15 13.91 59.28
C GLY A 640 -1.35 14.48 60.69
N THR A 641 -1.20 13.62 61.70
CA THR A 641 -1.30 13.98 63.12
C THR A 641 -0.21 13.26 63.92
N THR A 642 0.24 13.84 65.03
CA THR A 642 1.26 13.25 65.92
C THR A 642 0.69 12.30 66.98
N ASP A 643 -0.63 12.22 67.10
CA ASP A 643 -1.33 11.33 68.04
C ASP A 643 -1.67 10.00 67.33
N PRO A 644 -1.17 8.84 67.82
CA PRO A 644 -1.26 7.57 67.12
C PRO A 644 -2.65 6.92 67.15
N GLU A 645 -3.58 7.39 68.00
CA GLU A 645 -4.97 6.92 67.98
C GLU A 645 -5.85 7.71 67.01
N GLN A 646 -5.44 8.93 66.66
CA GLN A 646 -6.21 9.79 65.76
C GLN A 646 -6.13 9.30 64.31
N ALA A 647 -7.28 9.21 63.65
CA ALA A 647 -7.39 8.78 62.26
C ALA A 647 -7.79 9.94 61.35
N VAL A 648 -7.08 10.08 60.22
CA VAL A 648 -7.38 11.06 59.17
C VAL A 648 -8.18 10.38 58.05
N GLY A 649 -9.36 10.93 57.75
CA GLY A 649 -10.22 10.51 56.65
C GLY A 649 -9.76 11.00 55.27
N PRO A 650 -10.52 10.72 54.20
CA PRO A 650 -10.19 11.18 52.85
C PRO A 650 -10.18 12.72 52.79
N VAL A 651 -9.26 13.25 51.98
CA VAL A 651 -9.12 14.69 51.73
C VAL A 651 -10.04 15.13 50.59
N THR A 652 -10.68 16.27 50.76
CA THR A 652 -11.50 16.95 49.75
C THR A 652 -10.82 18.26 49.36
N ASP A 653 -10.58 18.47 48.06
CA ASP A 653 -10.26 19.76 47.45
C ASP A 653 -11.56 20.51 47.12
N HIS A 654 -11.63 21.79 47.45
CA HIS A 654 -12.80 22.64 47.17
C HIS A 654 -12.68 23.43 45.85
N GLY A 655 -11.55 23.35 45.16
CA GLY A 655 -11.32 23.98 43.85
C GLY A 655 -10.86 25.44 43.91
N ASP A 656 -10.73 26.01 45.11
CA ASP A 656 -10.31 27.38 45.41
C ASP A 656 -9.00 27.46 46.22
N GLY A 657 -8.26 26.34 46.29
CA GLY A 657 -7.05 26.20 47.10
C GLY A 657 -7.30 25.82 48.56
N ALA A 658 -8.56 25.75 49.02
CA ALA A 658 -8.91 25.17 50.30
C ALA A 658 -9.06 23.63 50.19
N TYR A 659 -8.55 22.93 51.19
CA TYR A 659 -8.65 21.49 51.34
C TYR A 659 -9.21 21.17 52.73
N SER A 660 -9.92 20.05 52.87
CA SER A 660 -10.45 19.61 54.18
C SER A 660 -10.42 18.09 54.35
N ALA A 661 -10.21 17.64 55.58
CA ALA A 661 -10.31 16.23 55.97
C ALA A 661 -10.98 16.08 57.34
N VAL A 662 -11.62 14.93 57.59
CA VAL A 662 -12.17 14.61 58.92
C VAL A 662 -11.07 13.94 59.76
N LEU A 663 -10.88 14.42 60.98
CA LEU A 663 -10.01 13.86 62.01
C LEU A 663 -10.88 13.19 63.09
N THR A 664 -10.72 11.89 63.29
CA THR A 664 -11.28 11.17 64.44
C THR A 664 -10.37 11.35 65.64
N GLY A 665 -10.95 11.64 66.81
CA GLY A 665 -10.25 11.89 68.06
C GLY A 665 -9.76 10.64 68.79
N SER A 666 -8.81 10.88 69.70
CA SER A 666 -8.17 9.87 70.54
C SER A 666 -9.01 9.49 71.77
N THR A 667 -8.66 8.39 72.45
CA THR A 667 -9.13 8.09 73.82
C THR A 667 -8.27 8.76 74.90
N ASP A 668 -7.07 9.22 74.54
CA ASP A 668 -6.16 9.96 75.42
C ASP A 668 -6.45 11.47 75.46
N VAL A 669 -6.08 12.10 76.58
CA VAL A 669 -6.19 13.56 76.80
C VAL A 669 -4.84 14.21 76.50
N GLY A 670 -4.80 15.18 75.58
CA GLY A 670 -3.54 15.79 75.15
C GLY A 670 -3.68 16.80 74.02
N SER A 671 -2.56 17.07 73.34
CA SER A 671 -2.49 17.97 72.19
C SER A 671 -1.68 17.33 71.05
N ALA A 672 -2.28 17.22 69.87
CA ALA A 672 -1.65 16.70 68.67
C ALA A 672 -1.25 17.85 67.73
N THR A 673 -0.11 17.72 67.06
CA THR A 673 0.23 18.61 65.94
C THR A 673 -0.33 18.03 64.65
N VAL A 674 -1.18 18.80 63.96
CA VAL A 674 -1.68 18.49 62.64
C VAL A 674 -0.75 19.08 61.59
N THR A 675 -0.29 18.23 60.68
CA THR A 675 0.53 18.59 59.52
C THR A 675 -0.28 18.41 58.23
N ALA A 676 0.14 19.08 57.16
CA ALA A 676 -0.36 18.82 55.83
C ALA A 676 0.81 18.79 54.83
N ILE A 677 0.83 17.76 53.99
CA ILE A 677 1.93 17.42 53.07
C ILE A 677 1.32 17.20 51.69
N VAL A 678 1.75 17.99 50.70
CA VAL A 678 1.45 17.71 49.29
C VAL A 678 2.36 16.59 48.83
N THR A 679 1.79 15.45 48.47
CA THR A 679 2.53 14.28 48.01
C THR A 679 2.92 14.41 46.54
N GLY A 680 4.07 13.84 46.16
CA GLY A 680 4.57 13.88 44.78
C GLY A 680 5.04 15.25 44.27
N ALA A 681 4.97 16.31 45.08
CA ALA A 681 5.35 17.68 44.72
C ALA A 681 6.65 18.15 45.39
N GLY A 682 7.01 19.42 45.21
CA GLY A 682 8.12 20.07 45.92
C GLY A 682 7.84 20.28 47.41
N SER A 683 8.80 20.91 48.11
CA SER A 683 8.70 21.18 49.55
C SER A 683 8.12 22.58 49.82
N PRO A 684 6.83 22.71 50.19
CA PRO A 684 6.25 24.00 50.57
C PRO A 684 6.74 24.48 51.93
N VAL A 685 6.50 25.77 52.21
CA VAL A 685 6.53 26.29 53.58
C VAL A 685 5.21 25.90 54.27
N VAL A 686 5.27 24.98 55.23
CA VAL A 686 4.09 24.46 55.95
C VAL A 686 3.91 25.18 57.29
N THR A 687 2.71 25.67 57.56
CA THR A 687 2.26 26.10 58.90
C THR A 687 1.33 25.03 59.46
N ASN A 688 1.78 24.35 60.52
CA ASN A 688 1.02 23.32 61.22
C ASN A 688 0.00 23.93 62.20
N ALA A 689 -1.04 23.18 62.53
CA ALA A 689 -2.00 23.53 63.59
C ALA A 689 -1.88 22.59 64.80
N THR A 690 -2.40 23.00 65.95
CA THR A 690 -2.49 22.15 67.14
C THR A 690 -3.95 21.83 67.44
N VAL A 691 -4.30 20.55 67.52
CA VAL A 691 -5.61 20.06 67.98
C VAL A 691 -5.49 19.59 69.41
N VAL A 692 -6.46 19.96 70.25
CA VAL A 692 -6.51 19.56 71.66
C VAL A 692 -7.64 18.55 71.84
N THR A 693 -7.34 17.43 72.50
CA THR A 693 -8.31 16.44 72.96
C THR A 693 -8.55 16.67 74.44
N GLU A 694 -9.73 17.20 74.81
CA GLU A 694 -10.09 17.46 76.21
C GLU A 694 -10.69 16.22 76.89
N GLY A 695 -10.35 16.05 78.16
CA GLY A 695 -10.93 15.03 79.01
C GLY A 695 -12.39 15.33 79.34
N TYR A 696 -13.12 14.28 79.70
CA TYR A 696 -14.50 14.38 80.18
C TYR A 696 -14.66 13.62 81.50
N SER A 697 -15.78 13.89 82.17
CA SER A 697 -16.14 13.30 83.46
C SER A 697 -17.56 12.75 83.39
N ILE A 698 -17.87 11.76 84.23
CA ILE A 698 -19.23 11.25 84.43
C ILE A 698 -19.59 11.25 85.92
N THR A 699 -20.62 12.02 86.27
CA THR A 699 -21.05 12.26 87.64
C THR A 699 -22.44 11.66 87.88
N VAL A 700 -22.57 10.76 88.84
CA VAL A 700 -23.88 10.28 89.31
C VAL A 700 -24.59 11.41 90.06
N LEU A 701 -25.85 11.67 89.73
CA LEU A 701 -26.64 12.72 90.38
C LEU A 701 -27.23 12.19 91.71
N PRO A 702 -27.25 12.99 92.78
CA PRO A 702 -27.70 12.54 94.10
C PRO A 702 -29.20 12.18 94.11
N MET A 703 -29.54 11.12 94.84
CA MET A 703 -30.92 10.63 94.94
C MET A 703 -31.64 11.32 96.11
N ALA A 704 -32.80 11.94 95.85
CA ALA A 704 -33.53 12.74 96.84
C ALA A 704 -34.39 11.92 97.83
N GLU A 705 -34.50 10.60 97.66
CA GLU A 705 -35.35 9.71 98.47
C GLU A 705 -34.66 8.38 98.79
N HIS A 706 -34.96 7.82 99.97
CA HIS A 706 -34.54 6.47 100.38
C HIS A 706 -35.27 5.36 99.61
N LEU A 707 -34.74 4.13 99.68
CA LEU A 707 -35.28 2.96 98.97
C LEU A 707 -35.58 1.79 99.91
N THR A 708 -36.83 1.36 100.05
CA THR A 708 -37.17 0.27 100.98
C THR A 708 -36.57 -1.08 100.54
N ALA A 709 -35.79 -1.72 101.42
CA ALA A 709 -35.02 -2.94 101.23
C ALA A 709 -35.90 -4.21 101.11
N THR A 710 -36.69 -4.24 100.05
CA THR A 710 -37.73 -5.24 99.73
C THR A 710 -37.32 -6.18 98.59
N GLY A 711 -36.11 -6.03 98.05
CA GLY A 711 -35.66 -6.70 96.83
C GLY A 711 -36.40 -6.29 95.55
N THR A 712 -37.37 -5.37 95.64
CA THR A 712 -38.37 -5.12 94.59
C THR A 712 -38.77 -3.65 94.42
N ALA A 713 -38.64 -2.80 95.44
CA ALA A 713 -38.81 -1.36 95.31
C ALA A 713 -37.81 -0.78 94.29
N THR A 714 -38.20 0.24 93.52
CA THR A 714 -37.36 0.83 92.47
C THR A 714 -37.36 2.35 92.43
N ARG A 715 -36.26 2.92 91.95
CA ARG A 715 -36.09 4.34 91.59
C ARG A 715 -35.33 4.46 90.26
N VAL A 716 -35.19 5.68 89.75
CA VAL A 716 -34.33 5.98 88.58
C VAL A 716 -33.05 6.62 89.10
N VAL A 717 -31.89 6.05 88.75
CA VAL A 717 -30.60 6.72 88.90
C VAL A 717 -30.31 7.53 87.64
N MET A 718 -29.60 8.65 87.79
CA MET A 718 -29.12 9.47 86.69
C MET A 718 -27.63 9.73 86.84
N ALA A 719 -26.92 9.85 85.71
CA ALA A 719 -25.56 10.35 85.65
C ALA A 719 -25.44 11.36 84.50
N ARG A 720 -24.56 12.34 84.64
CA ARG A 720 -24.29 13.35 83.62
C ARG A 720 -22.84 13.24 83.17
N ALA A 721 -22.62 13.14 81.86
CA ALA A 721 -21.29 13.21 81.26
C ALA A 721 -21.04 14.62 80.68
N GLN A 722 -19.92 15.24 81.07
CA GLN A 722 -19.52 16.55 80.58
C GLN A 722 -18.01 16.65 80.37
N THR A 723 -17.60 17.40 79.35
CA THR A 723 -16.19 17.74 79.07
C THR A 723 -15.63 18.71 80.11
N ALA A 724 -14.30 18.92 80.11
CA ALA A 724 -13.65 19.95 80.92
C ALA A 724 -14.16 21.37 80.61
N SER A 725 -14.48 21.68 79.34
CA SER A 725 -15.15 22.92 78.94
C SER A 725 -16.67 22.97 79.25
N GLY A 726 -17.21 21.93 79.88
CA GLY A 726 -18.60 21.85 80.35
C GLY A 726 -19.62 21.42 79.30
N GLN A 727 -19.20 21.07 78.07
CA GLN A 727 -20.11 20.58 77.04
C GLN A 727 -20.69 19.21 77.42
N PRO A 728 -21.96 18.90 77.06
CA PRO A 728 -22.53 17.57 77.27
C PRO A 728 -21.87 16.54 76.36
N VAL A 729 -21.70 15.30 76.83
CA VAL A 729 -21.18 14.18 76.03
C VAL A 729 -22.29 13.11 75.87
N PRO A 730 -23.03 13.11 74.75
CA PRO A 730 -24.05 12.10 74.43
C PRO A 730 -23.43 10.81 73.87
N ASP A 731 -24.27 9.83 73.55
CA ASP A 731 -23.94 8.59 72.81
C ASP A 731 -22.88 7.68 73.46
N LEU A 732 -22.63 7.81 74.77
CA LEU A 732 -21.70 6.95 75.53
C LEU A 732 -22.37 5.66 76.04
N ASP A 733 -21.67 4.52 75.91
CA ASP A 733 -22.05 3.25 76.54
C ASP A 733 -21.78 3.30 78.07
N VAL A 734 -22.71 3.90 78.81
CA VAL A 734 -22.65 4.03 80.28
C VAL A 734 -23.18 2.76 80.97
N LEU A 735 -22.46 2.30 82.00
CA LEU A 735 -22.89 1.24 82.91
C LEU A 735 -22.83 1.70 84.37
N PHE A 736 -23.97 1.59 85.06
CA PHE A 736 -24.08 1.85 86.50
C PHE A 736 -23.66 0.63 87.34
N SER A 737 -23.08 0.89 88.51
CA SER A 737 -22.67 -0.09 89.52
C SER A 737 -22.97 0.39 90.93
N SER A 738 -23.02 -0.54 91.89
CA SER A 738 -23.38 -0.32 93.30
C SER A 738 -22.40 -1.06 94.21
N THR A 739 -22.11 -0.53 95.40
CA THR A 739 -21.30 -1.23 96.42
C THR A 739 -22.08 -2.33 97.16
N ASP A 740 -23.41 -2.25 97.26
CA ASP A 740 -24.24 -3.40 97.64
C ASP A 740 -24.59 -4.21 96.39
N GLY A 741 -24.15 -5.48 96.35
CA GLY A 741 -24.40 -6.43 95.26
C GLY A 741 -25.82 -6.99 95.21
N GLY A 742 -26.68 -6.66 96.19
CA GLY A 742 -28.12 -6.93 96.12
C GLY A 742 -28.86 -5.99 95.16
N HIS A 743 -28.32 -4.80 94.90
CA HIS A 743 -28.88 -3.83 93.95
C HIS A 743 -28.76 -4.29 92.49
N ARG A 744 -29.76 -3.95 91.67
CA ARG A 744 -29.82 -4.34 90.24
C ARG A 744 -30.26 -3.17 89.38
N PHE A 745 -29.51 -2.91 88.31
CA PHE A 745 -29.84 -1.89 87.31
C PHE A 745 -30.50 -2.52 86.08
N GLY A 746 -31.48 -1.83 85.50
CA GLY A 746 -31.99 -2.12 84.16
C GLY A 746 -31.07 -1.57 83.07
N SER A 747 -31.53 -1.67 81.81
CA SER A 747 -30.87 -1.01 80.67
C SER A 747 -30.73 0.50 80.90
N VAL A 748 -29.59 1.05 80.46
CA VAL A 748 -29.36 2.49 80.45
C VAL A 748 -30.03 3.11 79.22
N SER A 749 -30.54 4.33 79.38
CA SER A 749 -30.94 5.22 78.29
C SER A 749 -30.14 6.51 78.41
N ASP A 750 -29.49 6.90 77.32
CA ASP A 750 -29.12 8.31 77.08
C ASP A 750 -30.38 9.14 76.79
N ARG A 751 -30.23 10.47 76.79
CA ARG A 751 -31.20 11.49 76.35
C ARG A 751 -30.65 12.40 75.25
N GLY A 752 -29.36 12.32 74.90
CA GLY A 752 -28.73 13.21 73.93
C GLY A 752 -28.33 14.58 74.49
N ASP A 753 -28.60 14.85 75.77
CA ASP A 753 -28.17 16.05 76.52
C ASP A 753 -26.97 15.75 77.46
N GLY A 754 -26.33 14.60 77.26
CA GLY A 754 -25.30 14.06 78.15
C GLY A 754 -25.82 13.49 79.47
N THR A 755 -27.14 13.30 79.64
CA THR A 755 -27.72 12.65 80.85
C THR A 755 -28.23 11.23 80.59
N TYR A 756 -27.59 10.30 81.28
CA TYR A 756 -27.83 8.87 81.23
C TYR A 756 -28.69 8.45 82.42
N SER A 757 -29.56 7.47 82.27
CA SER A 757 -30.35 6.94 83.39
C SER A 757 -30.65 5.46 83.30
N ALA A 758 -30.71 4.81 84.46
CA ALA A 758 -31.12 3.42 84.61
C ALA A 758 -32.19 3.27 85.70
N ARG A 759 -33.03 2.25 85.58
CA ARG A 759 -33.93 1.86 86.68
C ARG A 759 -33.17 1.00 87.69
N LEU A 760 -32.97 1.53 88.89
CA LEU A 760 -32.37 0.82 90.02
C LEU A 760 -33.45 0.07 90.81
N THR A 761 -33.17 -1.18 91.16
CA THR A 761 -33.95 -2.03 92.06
C THR A 761 -33.23 -2.18 93.40
N GLY A 762 -34.00 -2.06 94.49
CA GLY A 762 -33.54 -2.14 95.86
C GLY A 762 -33.01 -3.52 96.25
N SER A 763 -32.06 -3.53 97.17
CA SER A 763 -31.57 -4.73 97.85
C SER A 763 -32.66 -5.32 98.78
N THR A 764 -32.39 -6.50 99.36
CA THR A 764 -33.12 -6.99 100.55
C THR A 764 -32.42 -6.59 101.86
N THR A 765 -31.27 -5.91 101.76
CA THR A 765 -30.47 -5.43 102.89
C THR A 765 -30.71 -3.95 103.10
N ALA A 766 -30.91 -3.53 104.36
CA ALA A 766 -30.98 -2.12 104.74
C ALA A 766 -29.58 -1.59 105.05
N GLY A 767 -29.28 -0.33 104.68
CA GLY A 767 -27.95 0.26 104.81
C GLY A 767 -27.67 1.35 103.77
N THR A 768 -26.41 1.79 103.70
CA THR A 768 -25.90 2.76 102.72
C THR A 768 -25.08 2.09 101.63
N ALA A 769 -25.28 2.48 100.37
CA ALA A 769 -24.54 1.98 99.22
C ALA A 769 -24.15 3.13 98.29
N SER A 770 -22.93 3.09 97.75
CA SER A 770 -22.45 4.09 96.81
C SER A 770 -22.73 3.65 95.37
N ILE A 771 -23.36 4.54 94.60
CA ILE A 771 -23.72 4.33 93.20
C ILE A 771 -22.68 5.00 92.32
N SER A 772 -22.11 4.23 91.40
CA SER A 772 -21.09 4.67 90.43
C SER A 772 -21.61 4.50 89.00
N ALA A 773 -21.07 5.29 88.08
CA ALA A 773 -21.24 5.10 86.65
C ALA A 773 -19.86 5.08 85.99
N ARG A 774 -19.65 4.16 85.05
CA ARG A 774 -18.46 4.11 84.19
C ARG A 774 -18.88 4.04 82.72
N VAL A 775 -17.99 4.48 81.84
CA VAL A 775 -18.16 4.33 80.39
C VAL A 775 -17.46 3.06 79.92
N ILE A 776 -17.92 2.49 78.81
CA ILE A 776 -17.35 1.33 78.12
C ILE A 776 -17.14 1.71 76.65
N GLY A 777 -16.13 1.15 75.99
CA GLY A 777 -15.87 1.34 74.56
C GLY A 777 -15.17 2.66 74.21
N ALA A 778 -15.56 3.76 74.84
CA ALA A 778 -14.86 5.04 74.76
C ALA A 778 -13.73 5.17 75.80
N GLY A 779 -12.92 6.23 75.68
CA GLY A 779 -11.85 6.58 76.63
C GLY A 779 -12.33 6.76 78.07
N SER A 780 -11.42 6.66 79.05
CA SER A 780 -11.76 6.52 80.48
C SER A 780 -11.96 7.88 81.19
N PRO A 781 -13.19 8.32 81.49
CA PRO A 781 -13.44 9.60 82.14
C PRO A 781 -13.16 9.56 83.65
N ALA A 782 -13.00 10.76 84.24
CA ALA A 782 -13.10 10.90 85.69
C ALA A 782 -14.52 10.52 86.16
N THR A 783 -14.65 9.57 87.09
CA THR A 783 -15.95 9.11 87.61
C THR A 783 -16.22 9.72 88.99
N VAL A 784 -17.44 10.21 89.22
CA VAL A 784 -17.88 10.76 90.51
C VAL A 784 -19.14 10.01 90.97
N PRO A 785 -19.07 9.22 92.06
CA PRO A 785 -20.21 8.46 92.58
C PRO A 785 -21.13 9.32 93.46
N ALA A 786 -22.31 8.78 93.79
CA ALA A 786 -23.26 9.36 94.73
C ALA A 786 -23.91 8.27 95.60
N ASP A 787 -24.19 8.58 96.86
CA ASP A 787 -24.67 7.59 97.84
C ASP A 787 -26.20 7.45 97.88
N LEU A 788 -26.66 6.27 98.31
CA LEU A 788 -28.06 5.86 98.48
C LEU A 788 -28.26 5.20 99.85
N VAL A 789 -29.46 5.36 100.44
CA VAL A 789 -29.85 4.80 101.74
C VAL A 789 -31.10 3.91 101.60
N SER A 790 -31.16 2.79 102.34
CA SER A 790 -32.25 1.80 102.27
C SER A 790 -32.75 1.28 103.64
N ASP A 791 -34.07 1.08 103.80
CA ASP A 791 -34.79 0.81 105.07
C ASP A 791 -35.54 -0.57 105.11
N ALA A 792 -35.87 -1.16 106.28
CA ALA A 792 -36.28 -2.58 106.45
C ALA A 792 -37.80 -2.95 106.38
N TYR A 793 -38.17 -4.26 106.44
CA TYR A 793 -39.52 -4.82 106.13
C TYR A 793 -40.05 -6.01 107.03
N LEU A 794 -41.38 -6.28 107.07
CA LEU A 794 -42.10 -7.34 107.86
C LEU A 794 -43.45 -7.85 107.21
N ALA A 795 -43.96 -9.07 107.53
CA ALA A 795 -44.95 -9.87 106.73
C ALA A 795 -46.22 -10.47 107.49
N PRO A 796 -47.25 -11.10 106.81
CA PRO A 796 -48.59 -11.47 107.37
C PRO A 796 -48.92 -12.98 107.68
N GLY A 797 -50.12 -13.32 108.24
CA GLY A 797 -50.54 -14.69 108.71
C GLY A 797 -52.04 -15.14 108.62
N LEU A 798 -52.39 -16.44 108.89
CA LEU A 798 -53.72 -17.11 108.65
C LEU A 798 -54.08 -18.37 109.55
N THR A 799 -55.38 -18.77 109.72
CA THR A 799 -55.91 -19.99 110.46
C THR A 799 -57.18 -20.69 109.85
N ALA A 800 -57.64 -21.90 110.30
CA ALA A 800 -58.78 -22.70 109.69
C ALA A 800 -59.60 -23.76 110.57
N THR A 801 -60.87 -24.13 110.25
CA THR A 801 -61.78 -25.13 110.97
C THR A 801 -62.87 -25.88 110.11
N VAL A 802 -63.61 -26.94 110.57
CA VAL A 802 -64.53 -27.87 109.77
C VAL A 802 -65.91 -28.29 110.42
N SER A 803 -66.98 -28.60 109.65
CA SER A 803 -68.31 -29.16 110.09
C SER A 803 -69.12 -29.96 109.02
N ALA A 804 -70.19 -30.73 109.34
CA ALA A 804 -70.95 -31.58 108.37
C ALA A 804 -72.46 -31.81 108.69
N ALA A 805 -73.26 -32.25 107.69
CA ALA A 805 -74.73 -32.43 107.82
C ALA A 805 -75.25 -33.89 107.96
N THR A 806 -74.53 -34.91 107.48
CA THR A 806 -74.85 -36.32 107.71
C THR A 806 -73.54 -37.08 107.94
N PRO A 807 -73.43 -38.10 108.81
CA PRO A 807 -72.15 -38.79 109.05
C PRO A 807 -71.64 -39.63 107.88
N ALA A 808 -70.33 -39.88 107.86
CA ALA A 808 -69.66 -40.78 106.92
C ALA A 808 -69.98 -42.26 107.19
N ARG A 809 -69.93 -43.08 106.14
CA ARG A 809 -70.13 -44.54 106.17
C ARG A 809 -68.94 -45.22 105.50
N ASN A 810 -68.28 -46.16 106.18
CA ASN A 810 -67.00 -46.73 105.75
C ASN A 810 -65.91 -45.67 105.44
N GLY A 811 -65.97 -44.51 106.11
CA GLY A 811 -65.13 -43.34 105.83
C GLY A 811 -65.62 -42.40 104.72
N TRP A 812 -66.71 -42.75 104.01
CA TRP A 812 -67.30 -42.01 102.90
C TRP A 812 -68.68 -41.42 103.25
N TYR A 813 -68.78 -40.09 103.24
CA TYR A 813 -70.01 -39.32 103.28
C TYR A 813 -70.85 -39.55 102.00
N ARG A 814 -72.16 -39.37 102.11
CA ARG A 814 -73.11 -39.30 100.98
C ARG A 814 -73.81 -37.94 100.91
N SER A 815 -73.11 -36.90 101.35
CA SER A 815 -73.65 -35.60 101.76
C SER A 815 -72.53 -34.56 101.95
N PRO A 816 -72.82 -33.24 101.99
CA PRO A 816 -71.80 -32.20 102.08
C PRO A 816 -71.20 -31.89 103.48
N VAL A 817 -70.06 -31.19 103.48
CA VAL A 817 -69.17 -30.85 104.63
C VAL A 817 -68.52 -29.45 104.43
N THR A 818 -68.33 -28.61 105.46
CA THR A 818 -67.99 -27.15 105.38
C THR A 818 -66.71 -26.75 106.16
N VAL A 819 -65.99 -25.67 105.77
CA VAL A 819 -64.69 -25.19 106.35
C VAL A 819 -64.57 -23.63 106.43
N THR A 820 -63.87 -22.99 107.39
CA THR A 820 -63.79 -21.49 107.64
C THR A 820 -62.38 -20.94 108.07
N PHE A 821 -62.03 -19.61 107.95
CA PHE A 821 -60.65 -19.01 108.11
C PHE A 821 -60.54 -17.55 108.73
N ALA A 822 -59.34 -17.06 109.17
CA ALA A 822 -59.06 -15.68 109.73
C ALA A 822 -57.54 -15.18 109.67
N CYS A 823 -57.24 -13.85 109.64
CA CYS A 823 -55.95 -13.21 109.16
C CYS A 823 -55.28 -12.06 110.00
N THR A 824 -53.96 -11.75 109.81
CA THR A 824 -53.20 -10.58 110.40
C THR A 824 -51.99 -10.05 109.55
N GLY A 825 -51.44 -8.83 109.80
CA GLY A 825 -50.17 -8.31 109.19
C GLY A 825 -49.90 -6.79 109.36
N THR A 826 -48.67 -6.30 109.06
CA THR A 826 -48.32 -4.85 108.99
C THR A 826 -48.66 -4.22 107.65
N MET A 827 -48.29 -4.87 106.54
CA MET A 827 -49.03 -4.73 105.29
C MET A 827 -50.21 -5.70 105.34
N LEU A 828 -51.41 -5.17 105.15
CA LEU A 828 -52.63 -5.98 105.10
C LEU A 828 -52.64 -6.83 103.82
N PRO A 829 -53.19 -8.06 103.85
CA PRO A 829 -53.23 -8.92 102.68
C PRO A 829 -54.05 -8.27 101.55
N THR A 830 -53.61 -8.48 100.31
CA THR A 830 -54.18 -7.84 99.10
C THR A 830 -55.60 -8.29 98.74
N THR A 831 -56.08 -9.33 99.41
CA THR A 831 -57.43 -9.88 99.25
C THR A 831 -58.09 -10.06 100.60
N ALA A 832 -59.43 -9.92 100.64
CA ALA A 832 -60.21 -10.15 101.83
C ALA A 832 -60.01 -11.58 102.37
N CYS A 833 -60.04 -11.74 103.69
CA CYS A 833 -59.70 -12.99 104.36
C CYS A 833 -60.63 -14.16 103.91
N PRO A 834 -60.13 -15.41 103.76
CA PRO A 834 -60.81 -16.43 102.96
C PRO A 834 -62.18 -16.87 103.50
N ALA A 835 -63.17 -16.90 102.60
CA ALA A 835 -64.53 -17.30 102.91
C ALA A 835 -64.71 -18.82 103.15
N ALA A 836 -65.81 -19.18 103.81
CA ALA A 836 -66.13 -20.56 104.11
C ALA A 836 -66.41 -21.41 102.84
N THR A 837 -66.05 -22.68 102.87
CA THR A 837 -66.02 -23.58 101.69
C THR A 837 -66.78 -24.89 101.97
N VAL A 838 -67.65 -25.33 101.05
CA VAL A 838 -68.42 -26.58 101.18
C VAL A 838 -67.97 -27.64 100.17
N LEU A 839 -67.56 -28.80 100.68
CA LEU A 839 -67.29 -30.03 99.95
C LEU A 839 -68.59 -30.83 99.81
N SER A 840 -69.19 -30.84 98.62
CA SER A 840 -70.42 -31.60 98.31
C SER A 840 -70.22 -32.72 97.29
N GLY A 841 -69.12 -32.67 96.54
CA GLY A 841 -68.80 -33.56 95.44
C GLY A 841 -67.96 -34.77 95.84
N ASN A 842 -67.94 -35.75 94.96
CA ASN A 842 -67.36 -37.06 95.23
C ASN A 842 -65.83 -37.02 95.14
N GLY A 843 -65.14 -37.49 96.18
CA GLY A 843 -63.68 -37.58 96.27
C GLY A 843 -63.24 -38.19 97.59
N ALA A 844 -62.13 -38.94 97.62
CA ALA A 844 -61.57 -39.50 98.85
C ALA A 844 -60.70 -38.46 99.61
N ARG A 845 -60.77 -38.43 100.94
CA ARG A 845 -59.85 -37.68 101.84
C ARG A 845 -59.58 -36.20 101.43
N GLN A 846 -60.60 -35.54 100.88
CA GLN A 846 -60.61 -34.12 100.52
C GLN A 846 -60.27 -33.25 101.73
N VAL A 847 -59.45 -32.22 101.52
CA VAL A 847 -59.14 -31.17 102.51
C VAL A 847 -59.32 -29.80 101.84
N VAL A 848 -59.51 -28.76 102.63
CA VAL A 848 -59.50 -27.37 102.16
C VAL A 848 -58.32 -26.64 102.79
N THR A 849 -57.38 -26.22 101.96
CA THR A 849 -56.30 -25.31 102.31
C THR A 849 -56.61 -23.92 101.77
N ARG A 850 -56.26 -22.88 102.53
CA ARG A 850 -56.23 -21.49 102.05
C ARG A 850 -54.92 -20.83 102.44
N SER A 851 -54.59 -19.77 101.71
CA SER A 851 -53.50 -18.84 102.01
C SER A 851 -53.98 -17.41 101.83
N VAL A 852 -53.28 -16.47 102.43
CA VAL A 852 -53.34 -15.03 102.10
C VAL A 852 -51.94 -14.52 101.87
N THR A 853 -51.87 -13.44 101.07
CA THR A 853 -50.64 -12.90 100.52
C THR A 853 -50.69 -11.38 100.59
N ASP A 854 -49.59 -10.75 100.99
CA ASP A 854 -49.43 -9.29 100.87
C ASP A 854 -49.17 -8.87 99.40
N SER A 855 -48.82 -7.60 99.18
CA SER A 855 -48.49 -7.06 97.85
C SER A 855 -47.08 -7.42 97.36
N LEU A 856 -46.25 -8.06 98.20
CA LEU A 856 -44.88 -8.48 97.88
C LEU A 856 -44.73 -10.00 97.74
N GLY A 857 -45.81 -10.75 97.95
CA GLY A 857 -45.83 -12.21 97.75
C GLY A 857 -45.56 -13.04 99.00
N ALA A 858 -45.38 -12.43 100.18
CA ALA A 858 -45.19 -13.20 101.41
C ALA A 858 -46.53 -13.77 101.90
N THR A 859 -46.54 -15.04 102.35
CA THR A 859 -47.77 -15.81 102.56
C THR A 859 -47.95 -16.38 103.97
N GLY A 860 -49.17 -16.30 104.48
CA GLY A 860 -49.67 -17.12 105.59
C GLY A 860 -50.65 -18.18 105.07
N SER A 861 -50.65 -19.40 105.61
CA SER A 861 -51.51 -20.50 105.13
C SER A 861 -52.06 -21.40 106.25
N ALA A 862 -53.21 -22.04 105.99
CA ALA A 862 -53.89 -22.94 106.93
C ALA A 862 -54.71 -24.02 106.21
N THR A 863 -54.82 -25.23 106.80
CA THR A 863 -55.40 -26.43 106.17
C THR A 863 -56.41 -27.15 107.09
N SER A 864 -57.47 -27.70 106.51
CA SER A 864 -58.54 -28.43 107.20
C SER A 864 -58.25 -29.92 107.45
N ALA A 865 -59.08 -30.56 108.29
CA ALA A 865 -59.11 -32.02 108.44
C ALA A 865 -59.74 -32.73 107.20
N PRO A 866 -59.49 -34.05 106.97
CA PRO A 866 -59.87 -34.74 105.74
C PRO A 866 -61.28 -35.36 105.69
N VAL A 867 -61.85 -35.45 104.48
CA VAL A 867 -63.27 -35.76 104.20
C VAL A 867 -63.42 -36.63 102.94
N SER A 868 -64.03 -37.82 102.99
CA SER A 868 -64.33 -38.60 101.76
C SER A 868 -65.82 -38.57 101.42
N ILE A 869 -66.23 -38.43 100.16
CA ILE A 869 -67.63 -38.41 99.69
C ILE A 869 -67.75 -39.29 98.43
N ASP A 870 -68.81 -40.08 98.26
CA ASP A 870 -69.15 -40.62 96.92
C ASP A 870 -70.65 -40.92 96.69
N LEU A 871 -71.10 -40.60 95.47
CA LEU A 871 -72.47 -40.64 94.93
C LEU A 871 -72.48 -41.14 93.47
N THR A 872 -71.32 -41.56 92.92
CA THR A 872 -71.10 -41.79 91.48
C THR A 872 -71.51 -43.20 91.07
N LYS A 873 -72.34 -43.34 90.02
CA LYS A 873 -72.87 -44.66 89.60
C LYS A 873 -71.96 -45.38 88.59
N PRO A 874 -71.38 -46.57 88.90
CA PRO A 874 -70.44 -47.33 88.06
C PRO A 874 -70.70 -47.39 86.55
N THR A 875 -69.93 -46.60 85.83
CA THR A 875 -69.87 -46.64 84.37
C THR A 875 -69.41 -48.00 83.84
N VAL A 876 -69.97 -48.40 82.69
CA VAL A 876 -69.64 -49.67 82.02
C VAL A 876 -69.29 -49.43 80.56
N LYS A 877 -68.49 -50.30 79.94
CA LYS A 877 -67.85 -50.01 78.64
C LYS A 877 -67.51 -51.29 77.88
N VAL A 878 -67.49 -51.20 76.54
CA VAL A 878 -67.25 -52.36 75.65
C VAL A 878 -66.24 -52.04 74.55
N THR A 879 -65.26 -52.92 74.32
CA THR A 879 -64.09 -52.68 73.43
C THR A 879 -64.00 -53.63 72.24
N GLY A 880 -63.34 -53.18 71.17
CA GLY A 880 -63.00 -53.97 69.97
C GLY A 880 -63.69 -53.49 68.69
N ALA A 881 -64.96 -53.06 68.79
CA ALA A 881 -65.71 -52.59 67.63
C ALA A 881 -66.44 -51.24 67.79
N LYS A 882 -66.04 -50.40 68.77
CA LYS A 882 -66.44 -48.99 68.95
C LYS A 882 -67.95 -48.72 68.66
N ASN A 883 -68.23 -47.91 67.65
CA ASN A 883 -69.51 -47.58 67.04
C ASN A 883 -69.25 -47.01 65.64
N GLY A 884 -70.22 -47.15 64.72
CA GLY A 884 -70.30 -46.57 63.36
C GLY A 884 -69.18 -46.88 62.36
N LYS A 885 -67.96 -47.20 62.82
CA LYS A 885 -66.71 -47.12 62.04
C LYS A 885 -66.81 -47.88 60.74
N ALA A 886 -66.18 -47.24 59.76
CA ALA A 886 -66.06 -47.50 58.34
C ALA A 886 -65.11 -48.63 57.88
N TYR A 887 -65.08 -49.79 58.52
CA TYR A 887 -64.18 -50.90 58.18
C TYR A 887 -64.40 -51.50 56.78
N ALA A 888 -63.39 -52.20 56.26
CA ALA A 888 -63.56 -53.20 55.20
C ALA A 888 -64.03 -54.57 55.73
N LYS A 889 -63.78 -54.89 57.01
CA LYS A 889 -64.24 -56.12 57.71
C LYS A 889 -64.56 -55.86 59.20
N ALA A 890 -65.46 -56.67 59.76
CA ALA A 890 -66.05 -56.51 61.10
C ALA A 890 -65.17 -56.97 62.29
N PRO A 891 -65.43 -56.54 63.57
CA PRO A 891 -64.66 -56.96 64.76
C PRO A 891 -65.48 -57.39 66.02
N ARG A 892 -64.74 -57.77 67.09
CA ARG A 892 -65.18 -58.34 68.40
C ARG A 892 -65.55 -57.29 69.48
N LEU A 893 -66.11 -57.74 70.61
CA LEU A 893 -66.65 -56.95 71.73
C LEU A 893 -66.21 -57.52 73.11
N THR A 894 -65.81 -56.71 74.10
CA THR A 894 -65.33 -57.14 75.45
C THR A 894 -65.65 -56.13 76.57
N CYS A 895 -66.03 -56.57 77.78
CA CYS A 895 -66.57 -55.69 78.85
C CYS A 895 -65.53 -55.19 79.86
N LYS A 896 -65.74 -53.97 80.38
CA LYS A 896 -65.19 -53.49 81.66
C LYS A 896 -66.17 -52.53 82.33
N ALA A 897 -66.16 -52.50 83.66
CA ALA A 897 -66.80 -51.44 84.44
C ALA A 897 -65.74 -50.72 85.25
N THR A 898 -66.08 -49.48 85.54
CA THR A 898 -65.27 -48.46 86.15
C THR A 898 -66.29 -47.53 86.81
N ASP A 899 -66.68 -47.87 88.03
CA ASP A 899 -66.86 -46.81 88.99
C ASP A 899 -65.55 -46.03 89.11
N ALA A 900 -65.68 -44.71 89.29
CA ALA A 900 -64.58 -43.80 89.21
C ALA A 900 -63.78 -43.68 90.52
N LEU A 901 -64.33 -44.11 91.66
CA LEU A 901 -63.96 -43.48 92.92
C LEU A 901 -64.02 -44.38 94.17
N SER A 902 -65.19 -44.63 94.76
CA SER A 902 -65.28 -45.56 95.89
C SER A 902 -64.90 -46.99 95.44
N GLY A 903 -65.14 -47.29 94.16
CA GLY A 903 -64.50 -48.37 93.41
C GLY A 903 -65.46 -49.49 93.05
N VAL A 904 -65.19 -50.11 91.90
CA VAL A 904 -66.02 -51.19 91.33
C VAL A 904 -66.16 -52.37 92.27
N ALA A 905 -67.40 -52.78 92.53
CA ALA A 905 -67.75 -54.07 93.13
C ALA A 905 -68.09 -55.16 92.08
N SER A 906 -68.50 -54.85 90.83
CA SER A 906 -68.92 -55.86 89.82
C SER A 906 -68.99 -55.38 88.33
N CYS A 907 -69.11 -56.29 87.33
CA CYS A 907 -69.25 -55.98 85.87
C CYS A 907 -69.66 -57.17 84.91
N ALA A 908 -70.53 -56.99 83.87
CA ALA A 908 -70.85 -58.01 82.80
C ALA A 908 -71.42 -57.48 81.43
N ILE A 909 -71.59 -58.32 80.34
CA ILE A 909 -71.87 -57.95 78.89
C ILE A 909 -72.95 -58.78 78.11
N THR A 910 -73.48 -58.27 76.95
CA THR A 910 -74.24 -59.00 75.87
C THR A 910 -74.21 -58.33 74.43
N THR A 911 -74.62 -59.00 73.31
CA THR A 911 -74.42 -58.55 71.87
C THR A 911 -75.53 -58.95 70.81
N LYS A 912 -75.81 -58.13 69.74
CA LYS A 912 -76.75 -58.37 68.55
C LYS A 912 -76.37 -57.59 67.22
N LYS A 913 -77.23 -57.46 66.17
CA LYS A 913 -76.92 -57.02 64.75
C LYS A 913 -77.82 -55.88 64.12
N SER A 914 -77.49 -55.28 62.94
CA SER A 914 -78.32 -54.31 62.10
C SER A 914 -77.81 -54.02 60.63
N ARG A 915 -78.10 -52.86 59.95
CA ARG A 915 -77.74 -52.49 58.52
C ARG A 915 -77.40 -50.97 58.25
N SER A 916 -76.71 -50.58 57.14
CA SER A 916 -76.39 -49.16 56.71
C SER A 916 -75.89 -48.98 55.21
N ALA A 917 -75.58 -47.74 54.72
CA ALA A 917 -75.55 -47.31 53.27
C ALA A 917 -74.18 -47.07 52.54
N LYS A 918 -73.15 -46.46 53.15
CA LYS A 918 -71.76 -46.79 52.74
C LYS A 918 -71.51 -48.29 52.98
N GLY A 919 -72.24 -48.84 53.97
CA GLY A 919 -72.44 -50.27 54.23
C GLY A 919 -72.78 -50.63 55.70
N THR A 920 -73.71 -51.59 55.88
CA THR A 920 -73.71 -52.81 56.76
C THR A 920 -74.05 -52.73 58.33
N LEU A 921 -74.52 -53.07 59.57
CA LEU A 921 -74.32 -52.43 60.91
C LEU A 921 -74.48 -53.45 62.12
N VAL A 922 -74.13 -53.16 63.40
CA VAL A 922 -74.11 -54.12 64.58
C VAL A 922 -74.63 -53.52 65.93
N ARG A 923 -74.81 -54.27 67.07
CA ARG A 923 -75.40 -53.81 68.39
C ARG A 923 -74.82 -54.50 69.70
N TRP A 924 -74.81 -53.87 70.91
CA TRP A 924 -74.37 -54.48 72.23
C TRP A 924 -74.81 -53.80 73.58
N THR A 925 -74.61 -54.39 74.80
CA THR A 925 -75.00 -53.86 76.18
C THR A 925 -74.15 -54.39 77.41
N ALA A 926 -74.10 -53.71 78.60
CA ALA A 926 -73.34 -54.10 79.86
C ALA A 926 -73.75 -53.38 81.22
N VAL A 927 -73.46 -53.90 82.47
CA VAL A 927 -73.94 -53.39 83.85
C VAL A 927 -72.91 -53.51 85.06
N ALA A 928 -72.98 -52.70 86.16
CA ALA A 928 -72.09 -52.70 87.39
C ALA A 928 -72.57 -51.97 88.73
N LEU A 929 -71.86 -52.13 89.89
CA LEU A 929 -72.11 -51.54 91.27
C LEU A 929 -70.80 -51.07 92.02
N ASP A 930 -70.82 -50.17 93.05
CA ASP A 930 -69.64 -49.60 93.79
C ASP A 930 -69.55 -49.85 95.34
N ARG A 931 -68.64 -49.14 96.06
CA ARG A 931 -68.48 -49.21 97.53
C ARG A 931 -69.25 -48.17 98.36
N ALA A 932 -69.74 -47.07 97.78
CA ALA A 932 -70.46 -46.01 98.51
C ALA A 932 -71.99 -46.11 98.43
N GLY A 933 -72.54 -46.78 97.40
CA GLY A 933 -73.97 -47.13 97.28
C GLY A 933 -74.59 -47.09 95.88
N ASN A 934 -73.79 -47.12 94.81
CA ASN A 934 -74.13 -46.58 93.49
C ASN A 934 -74.01 -47.64 92.34
N SER A 935 -74.72 -47.52 91.19
CA SER A 935 -74.78 -48.55 90.10
C SER A 935 -75.26 -48.09 88.68
N ALA A 936 -74.66 -48.55 87.54
CA ALA A 936 -75.05 -48.15 86.15
C ALA A 936 -74.73 -49.15 84.96
N SER A 937 -74.98 -48.76 83.67
CA SER A 937 -74.97 -49.63 82.45
C SER A 937 -74.85 -48.91 81.05
N VAL A 938 -74.37 -49.55 79.94
CA VAL A 938 -73.99 -48.90 78.61
C VAL A 938 -74.15 -49.79 77.31
N LYS A 939 -74.17 -49.22 76.06
CA LYS A 939 -74.49 -49.86 74.71
C LYS A 939 -73.70 -49.33 73.45
N GLY A 940 -73.68 -50.01 72.26
CA GLY A 940 -73.01 -49.53 70.98
C GLY A 940 -73.15 -50.38 69.65
N SER A 941 -72.41 -50.09 68.53
CA SER A 941 -72.67 -50.53 67.10
C SER A 941 -71.41 -50.55 66.12
N TYR A 942 -71.45 -50.56 64.74
CA TYR A 942 -70.35 -50.32 63.69
C TYR A 942 -70.67 -50.62 62.16
N THR A 943 -70.07 -49.98 61.09
CA THR A 943 -69.74 -50.57 59.71
C THR A 943 -68.85 -49.91 58.53
N ILE A 944 -69.22 -49.02 57.55
CA ILE A 944 -68.42 -48.71 56.25
C ILE A 944 -68.17 -47.17 55.83
N ARG A 945 -67.38 -46.84 54.75
CA ARG A 945 -66.40 -45.71 54.47
C ARG A 945 -66.70 -44.55 53.45
N LYS A 946 -66.09 -43.34 53.62
CA LYS A 946 -65.80 -42.31 52.54
C LYS A 946 -66.44 -40.87 52.64
N PRO A 947 -66.65 -40.12 51.53
CA PRO A 947 -66.27 -38.69 51.41
C PRO A 947 -67.34 -37.59 51.70
N ALA A 948 -67.38 -36.52 50.89
CA ALA A 948 -67.88 -35.12 51.10
C ALA A 948 -68.55 -34.58 49.79
N ARG A 949 -68.86 -33.30 49.48
CA ARG A 949 -68.50 -31.96 50.03
C ARG A 949 -69.69 -30.96 49.87
N ARG A 950 -69.43 -29.72 49.38
CA ARG A 950 -70.26 -28.50 49.20
C ARG A 950 -69.49 -27.60 48.20
N ARG A 951 -70.02 -26.43 47.78
CA ARG A 951 -69.24 -25.33 47.15
C ARG A 951 -68.31 -24.65 48.14
#